data_AF-A0A1J8PTJ0-F1
#
_entry.id   AF-A0A1J8PTJ0-F1
#
_cell.length_a   1.000
_cell.length_b   1.000
_cell.length_c   1.000
_cell.angle_alpha   90.00
_cell.angle_beta   90.00
_cell.angle_gamma   90.00
#
_symmetry.space_group_name_H-M   'P 1'
#
loop_
_entity.id
_entity.type
_entity.pdbx_description
1 polymer ?
#
loop_
_entity_poly.entity_id
_entity_poly.type
_entity_poly.pdbx_seq_one_letter_code
_entity_poly.pdbx_strand_id
1 'polypeptide(L)'
;MRYNTRVAIHIWQILILQLLYSAHPHLDRRDSMRDWLNYLCEALNPPFFIQGSLADLDMSLMPFGLDGMKVVKTWIRESFYSLDPFYKRPQFLTALMRITHLSVAFDRNDAPAYISRAKCIVSRPTELLRKGDNRYLVEDLLNSYFGTGRSSISSGILYILYVLDNHLYSNLSVLCDCIEDICSAFVITYRLDPEFNDFPLHNVVLPCNWLISPHKFTMEKEVKMFLMRMLLDAIARVVEALRTEAEFLWLNQTKLTPILRNIFIFRICRILCLVGHNIRNRFIKDKVNNIMLSLHNNIPPWRPANYRKLVDDIVKNQALLPGGGWPMRDGYLRALLSFDDNKGASNLVHLVHKSGRPWVYRVRQVSYEKVIEIPNLLSSFAEVVQSTLRVEAPAFVPCLEHPKDHTEVMQDDEKEITEPQPEEFEGEEERQGDVAANADAEDSPETLDEAVESFAPDLDESLRASEPSEEEGKSACKVQKAYRRYVRRRSSRAVNAEIDAIFMACLKETQSSEWRQGYYSLLFLGPLPHLLVCLERGIALTHTAKAKTKGLLNKESHERLEELGRQRSEIAALLKEGVKLRKQLEPSSPAHHARDIDALKHAVMEVKEFMQRVPANMQDMQSDFQVAYKAIVAEKKRKPKERPVLNVEDVDYSEI
;
A
#
# COMPACT_ATOMS: atom_id res chain seq x y z
N MET A 1 -22.42 0.85 16.71
CA MET A 1 -21.47 1.20 17.79
C MET A 1 -20.20 0.34 17.81
N ARG A 2 -20.28 -1.01 17.97
CA ARG A 2 -19.06 -1.87 18.05
C ARG A 2 -18.13 -1.80 16.82
N TYR A 3 -18.67 -1.69 15.61
CA TYR A 3 -17.89 -1.53 14.37
C TYR A 3 -17.06 -0.24 14.39
N ASN A 4 -17.71 0.91 14.57
CA ASN A 4 -17.06 2.22 14.61
C ASN A 4 -15.96 2.30 15.68
N THR A 5 -16.21 1.77 16.88
CA THR A 5 -15.17 1.72 17.93
C THR A 5 -13.95 0.90 17.50
N ARG A 6 -14.13 -0.25 16.84
CA ARG A 6 -13.01 -1.06 16.34
C ARG A 6 -12.17 -0.30 15.31
N VAL A 7 -12.82 0.35 14.34
CA VAL A 7 -12.13 1.14 13.32
C VAL A 7 -11.41 2.34 13.96
N ALA A 8 -12.06 3.04 14.88
CA ALA A 8 -11.48 4.16 15.62
C ALA A 8 -10.19 3.78 16.36
N ILE A 9 -10.16 2.62 17.02
CA ILE A 9 -8.95 2.13 17.71
C ILE A 9 -7.75 2.05 16.76
N HIS A 10 -7.94 1.51 15.55
CA HIS A 10 -6.86 1.40 14.58
C HIS A 10 -6.43 2.77 14.04
N ILE A 11 -7.37 3.69 13.80
CA ILE A 11 -7.05 5.06 13.40
C ILE A 11 -6.25 5.78 14.50
N TRP A 12 -6.62 5.60 15.77
CA TRP A 12 -5.88 6.17 16.90
C TRP A 12 -4.48 5.57 17.04
N GLN A 13 -4.32 4.25 16.83
CA GLN A 13 -3.02 3.62 16.84
C GLN A 13 -2.10 4.19 15.75
N ILE A 14 -2.64 4.40 14.54
CA ILE A 14 -1.92 5.06 13.44
C ILE A 14 -1.51 6.49 13.83
N LEU A 15 -2.40 7.27 14.45
CA LEU A 15 -2.08 8.62 14.94
C LEU A 15 -0.96 8.63 15.97
N ILE A 16 -1.03 7.74 16.97
CA ILE A 16 -0.01 7.62 18.02
C ILE A 16 1.36 7.30 17.40
N LEU A 17 1.39 6.37 16.44
CA LEU A 17 2.62 6.00 15.75
C LEU A 17 3.17 7.11 14.87
N GLN A 18 2.31 7.87 14.19
CA GLN A 18 2.73 9.04 13.43
C GLN A 18 3.41 10.09 14.34
N LEU A 19 2.88 10.33 15.53
CA LEU A 19 3.51 11.20 16.54
C LEU A 19 4.85 10.62 17.01
N LEU A 20 4.91 9.32 17.29
CA LEU A 20 6.14 8.64 17.69
C LEU A 20 7.24 8.75 16.63
N TYR A 21 6.92 8.52 15.35
CA TYR A 21 7.87 8.62 14.24
C TYR A 21 8.32 10.05 14.00
N SER A 22 7.44 11.02 14.23
CA SER A 22 7.80 12.44 14.17
C SER A 22 8.78 12.82 15.27
N ALA A 23 8.62 12.27 16.48
CA ALA A 23 9.55 12.45 17.59
C ALA A 23 10.88 11.66 17.43
N HIS A 24 10.85 10.52 16.74
CA HIS A 24 12.00 9.63 16.57
C HIS A 24 12.25 9.26 15.08
N PRO A 25 12.80 10.19 14.26
CA PRO A 25 12.95 9.99 12.81
C PRO A 25 13.89 8.86 12.38
N HIS A 26 14.60 8.23 13.32
CA HIS A 26 15.55 7.15 13.06
C HIS A 26 14.90 5.75 13.12
N LEU A 27 13.65 5.65 13.58
CA LEU A 27 12.91 4.39 13.59
C LEU A 27 12.50 4.02 12.15
N ASP A 28 12.72 2.76 11.77
CA ASP A 28 12.20 2.28 10.48
C ASP A 28 10.68 2.15 10.57
N ARG A 29 9.99 3.07 9.90
CA ARG A 29 8.53 3.14 9.91
C ARG A 29 7.86 2.30 8.83
N ARG A 30 8.59 1.86 7.79
CA ARG A 30 7.96 1.35 6.56
C ARG A 30 7.20 0.05 6.76
N ASP A 31 7.85 -0.96 7.34
CA ASP A 31 7.21 -2.25 7.59
C ASP A 31 6.04 -2.07 8.60
N SER A 32 6.22 -1.25 9.63
CA SER A 32 5.17 -0.97 10.61
C SER A 32 3.96 -0.24 10.01
N MET A 33 4.17 0.80 9.19
CA MET A 33 3.08 1.51 8.51
C MET A 33 2.22 0.55 7.69
N ARG A 34 2.88 -0.35 6.94
CA ARG A 34 2.19 -1.35 6.14
C ARG A 34 1.39 -2.32 7.00
N ASP A 35 1.94 -2.78 8.11
CA ASP A 35 1.24 -3.68 9.04
C ASP A 35 0.01 -3.03 9.67
N TRP A 36 0.09 -1.75 10.04
CA TRP A 36 -1.06 -1.03 10.58
C TRP A 36 -2.13 -0.71 9.55
N LEU A 37 -1.75 -0.41 8.31
CA LEU A 37 -2.71 -0.32 7.20
C LEU A 37 -3.37 -1.67 6.91
N ASN A 38 -2.63 -2.78 7.05
CA ASN A 38 -3.18 -4.12 6.93
C ASN A 38 -4.25 -4.37 8.01
N TYR A 39 -3.96 -4.06 9.27
CA TYR A 39 -4.94 -4.20 10.36
C TYR A 39 -6.16 -3.30 10.18
N LEU A 40 -5.96 -2.06 9.72
CA LEU A 40 -7.06 -1.17 9.39
C LEU A 40 -7.94 -1.76 8.27
N CYS A 41 -7.34 -2.30 7.21
CA CYS A 41 -8.07 -2.94 6.12
C CYS A 41 -8.90 -4.13 6.60
N GLU A 42 -8.36 -4.98 7.48
CA GLU A 42 -9.07 -6.11 8.09
C GLU A 42 -10.20 -5.65 9.03
N ALA A 43 -10.02 -4.54 9.75
CA ALA A 43 -11.05 -3.97 10.62
C ALA A 43 -12.22 -3.35 9.83
N LEU A 44 -11.94 -2.77 8.67
CA LEU A 44 -12.93 -2.21 7.75
C LEU A 44 -13.73 -3.29 7.03
N ASN A 45 -13.07 -4.41 6.70
CA ASN A 45 -13.62 -5.53 5.92
C ASN A 45 -13.52 -6.84 6.72
N PRO A 46 -14.29 -6.98 7.80
CA PRO A 46 -14.26 -8.19 8.59
C PRO A 46 -14.72 -9.40 7.75
N PRO A 47 -14.09 -10.58 7.88
CA PRO A 47 -14.49 -11.78 7.15
C PRO A 47 -15.94 -12.23 7.40
N PHE A 48 -16.54 -11.79 8.52
CA PHE A 48 -17.90 -12.14 8.89
C PHE A 48 -18.79 -10.90 8.96
N PHE A 49 -19.78 -10.83 8.07
CA PHE A 49 -20.64 -9.66 7.82
C PHE A 49 -21.36 -9.09 9.05
N ILE A 50 -21.63 -9.91 10.08
CA ILE A 50 -22.29 -9.46 11.33
C ILE A 50 -21.40 -8.44 12.08
N GLN A 51 -20.10 -8.44 11.80
CA GLN A 51 -19.16 -7.52 12.42
C GLN A 51 -19.17 -6.11 11.82
N GLY A 52 -20.07 -5.83 10.87
CA GLY A 52 -20.19 -4.54 10.18
C GLY A 52 -19.41 -4.47 8.88
N SER A 53 -19.55 -3.35 8.19
CA SER A 53 -18.99 -3.09 6.87
C SER A 53 -18.62 -1.61 6.71
N LEU A 54 -17.92 -1.25 5.63
CA LEU A 54 -17.57 0.14 5.34
C LEU A 54 -18.81 1.06 5.26
N ALA A 55 -19.99 0.53 4.90
CA ALA A 55 -21.23 1.30 4.88
C ALA A 55 -21.71 1.71 6.29
N ASP A 56 -21.25 1.02 7.34
CA ASP A 56 -21.56 1.33 8.75
C ASP A 56 -20.59 2.35 9.37
N LEU A 57 -19.60 2.80 8.59
CA LEU A 57 -18.56 3.71 9.04
C LEU A 57 -19.12 5.12 9.21
N ASP A 58 -19.04 5.63 10.43
CA ASP A 58 -19.42 6.98 10.78
C ASP A 58 -18.27 7.66 11.52
N MET A 59 -17.61 8.57 10.81
CA MET A 59 -16.46 9.33 11.32
C MET A 59 -16.87 10.36 12.36
N SER A 60 -18.14 10.81 12.39
CA SER A 60 -18.62 11.77 13.39
C SER A 60 -18.64 11.20 14.80
N LEU A 61 -18.75 9.87 14.92
CA LEU A 61 -18.71 9.15 16.19
C LEU A 61 -17.29 8.95 16.73
N MET A 62 -16.26 9.39 16.00
CA MET A 62 -14.86 9.14 16.33
C MET A 62 -14.12 10.44 16.71
N PRO A 63 -13.71 10.59 17.98
CA PRO A 63 -12.76 11.62 18.38
C PRO A 63 -11.50 11.59 17.49
N PHE A 64 -11.08 12.74 16.97
CA PHE A 64 -9.92 12.89 16.07
C PHE A 64 -10.00 12.09 14.76
N GLY A 65 -11.19 11.62 14.35
CA GLY A 65 -11.37 10.80 13.17
C GLY A 65 -10.84 11.46 11.89
N LEU A 66 -11.10 12.76 11.71
CA LEU A 66 -10.65 13.52 10.53
C LEU A 66 -9.13 13.66 10.46
N ASP A 67 -8.48 13.99 11.57
CA ASP A 67 -7.02 14.12 11.61
C ASP A 67 -6.33 12.77 11.45
N GLY A 68 -6.90 11.72 12.05
CA GLY A 68 -6.46 10.35 11.81
C GLY A 68 -6.57 9.95 10.35
N MET A 69 -7.66 10.32 9.69
CA MET A 69 -7.84 10.02 8.28
C MET A 69 -6.82 10.72 7.38
N LYS A 70 -6.43 11.97 7.69
CA LYS A 70 -5.35 12.67 6.95
C LYS A 70 -4.03 11.90 7.03
N VAL A 71 -3.70 11.38 8.22
CA VAL A 71 -2.51 10.53 8.41
C VAL A 71 -2.65 9.22 7.65
N VAL A 72 -3.81 8.56 7.70
CA VAL A 72 -4.08 7.34 6.93
C VAL A 72 -3.89 7.56 5.42
N LYS A 73 -4.45 8.62 4.84
CA LYS A 73 -4.25 8.97 3.42
C LYS A 73 -2.77 9.16 3.08
N THR A 74 -2.04 9.85 3.94
CA THR A 74 -0.59 10.04 3.78
C THR A 74 0.15 8.71 3.81
N TRP A 75 -0.20 7.83 4.75
CA TRP A 75 0.39 6.50 4.87
C TRP A 75 0.07 5.59 3.68
N ILE A 76 -1.15 5.66 3.13
CA ILE A 76 -1.55 4.95 1.91
C ILE A 76 -0.64 5.37 0.74
N ARG A 77 -0.46 6.68 0.54
CA ARG A 77 0.38 7.26 -0.51
C ARG A 77 1.85 6.83 -0.36
N GLU A 78 2.41 6.97 0.83
CA GLU A 78 3.79 6.54 1.11
C GLU A 78 3.97 5.03 0.90
N SER A 79 2.97 4.24 1.28
CA SER A 79 3.01 2.78 1.12
C SER A 79 3.04 2.39 -0.35
N PHE A 80 2.24 3.05 -1.21
CA PHE A 80 2.30 2.84 -2.66
C PHE A 80 3.69 3.10 -3.25
N TYR A 81 4.37 4.19 -2.85
CA TYR A 81 5.73 4.45 -3.32
C TYR A 81 6.75 3.42 -2.82
N SER A 82 6.48 2.76 -1.70
CA SER A 82 7.33 1.71 -1.16
C SER A 82 7.05 0.31 -1.73
N LEU A 83 5.93 0.13 -2.46
CA LEU A 83 5.59 -1.14 -3.08
C LEU A 83 6.60 -1.47 -4.18
N ASP A 84 7.28 -2.60 -3.99
CA ASP A 84 8.28 -3.09 -4.93
C ASP A 84 7.87 -4.47 -5.44
N PRO A 85 7.58 -4.61 -6.74
CA PRO A 85 7.12 -5.88 -7.31
C PRO A 85 8.24 -6.94 -7.34
N PHE A 86 9.51 -6.56 -7.13
CA PHE A 86 10.64 -7.50 -7.07
C PHE A 86 10.99 -7.96 -5.64
N TYR A 87 10.49 -7.28 -4.61
CA TYR A 87 10.87 -7.51 -3.21
C TYR A 87 9.73 -8.14 -2.40
N LYS A 88 10.02 -9.15 -1.56
CA LYS A 88 9.03 -9.91 -0.77
C LYS A 88 7.83 -10.36 -1.63
N ARG A 89 8.10 -10.92 -2.82
CA ARG A 89 7.13 -11.31 -3.87
C ARG A 89 5.80 -11.92 -3.38
N PRO A 90 5.75 -12.88 -2.43
CA PRO A 90 4.46 -13.41 -1.99
C PRO A 90 3.58 -12.33 -1.33
N GLN A 91 4.15 -11.37 -0.61
CA GLN A 91 3.36 -10.33 0.05
C GLN A 91 2.94 -9.19 -0.88
N PHE A 92 3.53 -9.08 -2.08
CA PHE A 92 3.33 -7.93 -2.96
C PHE A 92 1.87 -7.78 -3.38
N LEU A 93 1.25 -8.83 -3.93
CA LEU A 93 -0.14 -8.76 -4.42
C LEU A 93 -1.12 -8.46 -3.29
N THR A 94 -0.93 -9.09 -2.12
CA THR A 94 -1.75 -8.83 -0.94
C THR A 94 -1.65 -7.37 -0.50
N ALA A 95 -0.43 -6.84 -0.41
CA ALA A 95 -0.22 -5.45 -0.02
C ALA A 95 -0.80 -4.48 -1.06
N LEU A 96 -0.59 -4.76 -2.35
CA LEU A 96 -1.14 -3.99 -3.45
C LEU A 96 -2.67 -3.95 -3.39
N MET A 97 -3.36 -5.10 -3.32
CA MET A 97 -4.82 -5.15 -3.23
C MET A 97 -5.36 -4.36 -2.03
N ARG A 98 -4.75 -4.51 -0.85
CA ARG A 98 -5.17 -3.79 0.37
C ARG A 98 -4.99 -2.28 0.25
N ILE A 99 -3.82 -1.83 -0.20
CA ILE A 99 -3.53 -0.40 -0.31
C ILE A 99 -4.36 0.22 -1.45
N THR A 100 -4.56 -0.48 -2.57
CA THR A 100 -5.50 -0.08 -3.62
C THR A 100 -6.91 0.07 -3.07
N HIS A 101 -7.42 -0.94 -2.34
CA HIS A 101 -8.74 -0.88 -1.73
C HIS A 101 -8.90 0.34 -0.80
N LEU A 102 -7.92 0.57 0.08
CA LEU A 102 -7.91 1.73 0.97
C LEU A 102 -7.83 3.06 0.20
N SER A 103 -7.05 3.13 -0.88
CA SER A 103 -6.98 4.33 -1.71
C SER A 103 -8.30 4.66 -2.39
N VAL A 104 -9.01 3.65 -2.90
CA VAL A 104 -10.33 3.84 -3.51
C VAL A 104 -11.38 4.25 -2.47
N ALA A 105 -11.29 3.72 -1.25
CA ALA A 105 -12.19 4.07 -0.16
C ALA A 105 -11.97 5.49 0.40
N PHE A 106 -10.71 5.95 0.50
CA PHE A 106 -10.37 7.16 1.26
C PHE A 106 -9.67 8.27 0.47
N ASP A 107 -8.95 7.97 -0.60
CA ASP A 107 -8.14 8.95 -1.36
C ASP A 107 -8.41 8.91 -2.88
N ARG A 108 -9.63 8.52 -3.26
CA ARG A 108 -10.01 8.17 -4.64
C ARG A 108 -9.62 9.22 -5.70
N ASN A 109 -9.79 10.50 -5.38
CA ASN A 109 -9.57 11.59 -6.33
C ASN A 109 -8.07 11.83 -6.59
N ASP A 110 -7.23 11.71 -5.55
CA ASP A 110 -5.78 11.93 -5.65
C ASP A 110 -5.04 10.64 -6.04
N ALA A 111 -5.69 9.48 -5.88
CA ALA A 111 -5.08 8.16 -6.09
C ALA A 111 -4.46 7.94 -7.46
N PRO A 112 -5.12 8.25 -8.59
CA PRO A 112 -4.52 8.07 -9.92
C PRO A 112 -3.17 8.80 -10.08
N ALA A 113 -3.06 10.02 -9.51
CA ALA A 113 -1.87 10.86 -9.66
C ALA A 113 -0.63 10.26 -8.98
N TYR A 114 -0.76 9.69 -7.78
CA TYR A 114 0.39 9.07 -7.11
C TYR A 114 0.60 7.60 -7.50
N ILE A 115 -0.46 6.86 -7.85
CA ILE A 115 -0.36 5.45 -8.28
C ILE A 115 0.38 5.35 -9.61
N SER A 116 0.05 6.19 -10.60
CA SER A 116 0.74 6.23 -11.90
C SER A 116 2.25 6.42 -11.78
N ARG A 117 2.72 7.01 -10.68
CA ARG A 117 4.15 7.28 -10.39
C ARG A 117 4.79 6.22 -9.49
N ALA A 118 4.03 5.24 -9.01
CA ALA A 118 4.53 4.22 -8.11
C ALA A 118 5.51 3.27 -8.82
N LYS A 119 6.53 2.81 -8.09
CA LYS A 119 7.54 1.89 -8.63
C LYS A 119 6.91 0.63 -9.22
N CYS A 120 5.85 0.12 -8.61
CA CYS A 120 5.13 -1.07 -9.07
C CYS A 120 4.37 -0.90 -10.39
N ILE A 121 4.18 0.32 -10.89
CA ILE A 121 3.59 0.60 -12.22
C ILE A 121 4.66 0.75 -13.29
N VAL A 122 5.75 1.43 -12.93
CA VAL A 122 6.90 1.67 -13.82
C VAL A 122 7.69 0.37 -14.04
N SER A 123 7.85 -0.44 -12.99
CA SER A 123 8.58 -1.71 -13.03
C SER A 123 7.63 -2.89 -13.22
N ARG A 124 7.79 -3.65 -14.30
CA ARG A 124 6.90 -4.76 -14.67
C ARG A 124 7.66 -6.09 -14.71
N PRO A 125 7.60 -6.91 -13.64
CA PRO A 125 8.15 -8.26 -13.68
C PRO A 125 7.43 -9.12 -14.71
N THR A 126 8.16 -9.98 -15.42
CA THR A 126 7.61 -10.84 -16.47
C THR A 126 6.61 -11.86 -15.93
N GLU A 127 6.74 -12.27 -14.66
CA GLU A 127 5.83 -13.21 -14.00
C GLU A 127 4.46 -12.61 -13.69
N LEU A 128 4.32 -11.28 -13.79
CA LEU A 128 3.06 -10.55 -13.63
C LEU A 128 2.50 -10.05 -14.96
N LEU A 129 3.13 -10.44 -16.07
CA LEU A 129 2.62 -10.20 -17.41
C LEU A 129 1.79 -11.41 -17.82
N ARG A 130 0.55 -11.16 -18.23
CA ARG A 130 -0.32 -12.20 -18.73
C ARG A 130 0.19 -12.70 -20.08
N LYS A 131 0.18 -14.02 -20.26
CA LYS A 131 0.50 -14.66 -21.54
C LYS A 131 -0.66 -14.41 -22.53
N GLY A 132 -0.36 -14.25 -23.81
CA GLY A 132 -1.33 -13.86 -24.84
C GLY A 132 -1.22 -12.38 -25.18
N ASP A 133 -1.75 -11.49 -24.33
CA ASP A 133 -1.81 -10.05 -24.60
C ASP A 133 -0.68 -9.21 -23.99
N ASN A 134 0.24 -9.85 -23.23
CA ASN A 134 1.35 -9.21 -22.53
C ASN A 134 0.89 -8.08 -21.58
N ARG A 135 -0.36 -8.13 -21.11
CA ARG A 135 -0.93 -7.11 -20.24
C ARG A 135 -0.43 -7.28 -18.81
N TYR A 136 -0.20 -6.15 -18.15
CA TYR A 136 0.32 -6.15 -16.79
C TYR A 136 -0.82 -6.33 -15.77
N LEU A 137 -0.72 -7.39 -14.97
CA LEU A 137 -1.75 -7.78 -13.99
C LEU A 137 -2.16 -6.65 -13.03
N VAL A 138 -1.22 -5.78 -12.66
CA VAL A 138 -1.49 -4.65 -11.77
C VAL A 138 -2.43 -3.62 -12.42
N GLU A 139 -2.34 -3.42 -13.74
CA GLU A 139 -3.23 -2.52 -14.47
C GLU A 139 -4.67 -3.07 -14.46
N ASP A 140 -4.84 -4.39 -14.60
CA ASP A 140 -6.15 -5.04 -14.51
C ASP A 140 -6.80 -4.85 -13.14
N LEU A 141 -6.01 -5.04 -12.08
CA LEU A 141 -6.46 -4.80 -10.71
C LEU A 141 -6.92 -3.36 -10.52
N LEU A 142 -6.08 -2.39 -10.92
CA LEU A 142 -6.39 -0.97 -10.74
C LEU A 142 -7.62 -0.56 -11.55
N ASN A 143 -7.70 -0.96 -12.82
CA ASN A 143 -8.87 -0.67 -13.67
C ASN A 143 -10.16 -1.23 -13.06
N SER A 144 -10.10 -2.42 -12.45
CA SER A 144 -11.23 -3.02 -11.75
C SER A 144 -11.65 -2.21 -10.52
N TYR A 145 -10.71 -1.88 -9.62
CA TYR A 145 -10.99 -1.17 -8.36
C TYR A 145 -11.43 0.29 -8.56
N PHE A 146 -10.86 0.99 -9.53
CA PHE A 146 -11.34 2.33 -9.88
C PHE A 146 -12.69 2.26 -10.60
N GLY A 147 -12.90 1.23 -11.44
CA GLY A 147 -14.20 0.96 -12.04
C GLY A 147 -14.73 2.13 -12.89
N THR A 148 -13.83 2.92 -13.47
CA THR A 148 -14.10 4.04 -14.38
C THR A 148 -14.19 3.57 -15.83
N GLY A 149 -13.34 2.61 -16.22
CA GLY A 149 -13.32 2.07 -17.56
C GLY A 149 -14.50 1.15 -17.88
N ARG A 150 -14.88 1.10 -19.16
CA ARG A 150 -15.92 0.19 -19.68
C ARG A 150 -15.61 -1.26 -19.36
N SER A 151 -14.34 -1.63 -19.50
CA SER A 151 -13.80 -2.99 -19.33
C SER A 151 -13.38 -3.34 -17.90
N SER A 152 -13.77 -2.52 -16.90
CA SER A 152 -13.36 -2.69 -15.50
C SER A 152 -13.79 -4.01 -14.87
N ILE A 153 -14.98 -4.52 -15.22
CA ILE A 153 -15.46 -5.82 -14.74
C ILE A 153 -14.62 -6.95 -15.36
N SER A 154 -14.44 -6.93 -16.68
CA SER A 154 -13.61 -7.90 -17.42
C SER A 154 -12.18 -7.93 -16.89
N SER A 155 -11.58 -6.76 -16.64
CA SER A 155 -10.24 -6.63 -16.07
C SER A 155 -10.15 -7.30 -14.70
N GLY A 156 -11.15 -7.08 -13.83
CA GLY A 156 -11.20 -7.72 -12.52
C GLY A 156 -11.33 -9.24 -12.60
N ILE A 157 -12.19 -9.74 -13.49
CA ILE A 157 -12.36 -11.18 -13.71
C ILE A 157 -11.05 -11.80 -14.17
N LEU A 158 -10.43 -11.24 -15.21
CA LEU A 158 -9.17 -11.76 -15.75
C LEU A 158 -8.02 -11.66 -14.74
N TYR A 159 -8.00 -10.62 -13.89
CA TYR A 159 -7.07 -10.53 -12.75
C TYR A 159 -7.22 -11.74 -11.82
N ILE A 160 -8.45 -12.05 -11.37
CA ILE A 160 -8.71 -13.17 -10.47
C ILE A 160 -8.34 -14.49 -11.12
N LEU A 161 -8.74 -14.71 -12.37
CA LEU A 161 -8.43 -15.93 -13.11
C LEU A 161 -6.92 -16.13 -13.19
N TYR A 162 -6.16 -15.10 -13.56
CA TYR A 162 -4.71 -15.18 -13.64
C TYR A 162 -4.06 -15.48 -12.28
N VAL A 163 -4.50 -14.82 -11.20
CA VAL A 163 -4.01 -15.08 -9.84
C VAL A 163 -4.24 -16.53 -9.42
N LEU A 164 -5.43 -17.07 -9.71
CA LEU A 164 -5.81 -18.43 -9.33
C LEU A 164 -5.12 -19.50 -10.18
N ASP A 165 -5.10 -19.33 -11.50
CA ASP A 165 -4.56 -20.32 -12.44
C ASP A 165 -3.04 -20.40 -12.39
N ASN A 166 -2.35 -19.31 -12.01
CA ASN A 166 -0.90 -19.32 -11.78
C ASN A 166 -0.53 -19.54 -10.31
N HIS A 167 -1.50 -19.84 -9.44
CA HIS A 167 -1.30 -20.03 -7.99
C HIS A 167 -0.48 -18.91 -7.33
N LEU A 168 -0.72 -17.65 -7.74
CA LEU A 168 0.00 -16.51 -7.19
C LEU A 168 -0.41 -16.31 -5.73
N TYR A 169 0.58 -16.11 -4.87
CA TYR A 169 0.33 -15.91 -3.45
C TYR A 169 -0.55 -14.67 -3.22
N SER A 170 -1.72 -14.90 -2.63
CA SER A 170 -2.63 -13.84 -2.20
C SER A 170 -3.29 -14.24 -0.87
N ASN A 171 -3.52 -13.25 -0.01
CA ASN A 171 -4.29 -13.46 1.20
C ASN A 171 -5.75 -13.74 0.83
N LEU A 172 -6.28 -14.87 1.30
CA LEU A 172 -7.63 -15.32 0.99
C LEU A 172 -8.71 -14.28 1.32
N SER A 173 -8.58 -13.55 2.44
CA SER A 173 -9.57 -12.53 2.82
C SER A 173 -9.65 -11.43 1.77
N VAL A 174 -8.50 -10.98 1.30
CA VAL A 174 -8.39 -9.90 0.32
C VAL A 174 -8.83 -10.38 -1.07
N LEU A 175 -8.57 -11.64 -1.40
CA LEU A 175 -9.10 -12.26 -2.60
C LEU A 175 -10.63 -12.36 -2.56
N CYS A 176 -11.22 -12.73 -1.42
CA CYS A 176 -12.67 -12.70 -1.25
C CYS A 176 -13.25 -11.28 -1.35
N ASP A 177 -12.55 -10.26 -0.81
CA ASP A 177 -12.95 -8.85 -0.98
C ASP A 177 -13.00 -8.47 -2.48
N CYS A 178 -11.99 -8.90 -3.25
CA CYS A 178 -11.93 -8.67 -4.70
C CYS A 178 -13.06 -9.39 -5.46
N ILE A 179 -13.30 -10.67 -5.15
CA ILE A 179 -14.42 -11.44 -5.73
C ILE A 179 -15.75 -10.75 -5.42
N GLU A 180 -15.95 -10.31 -4.18
CA GLU A 180 -17.16 -9.62 -3.75
C GLU A 180 -17.37 -8.31 -4.50
N ASP A 181 -16.31 -7.51 -4.70
CA ASP A 181 -16.38 -6.24 -5.42
C ASP A 181 -16.71 -6.42 -6.90
N ILE A 182 -16.11 -7.41 -7.57
CA ILE A 182 -16.39 -7.74 -8.97
C ILE A 182 -17.81 -8.29 -9.15
N CYS A 183 -18.25 -9.20 -8.28
CA CYS A 183 -19.64 -9.69 -8.28
C CYS A 183 -20.64 -8.55 -8.04
N SER A 184 -20.30 -7.61 -7.15
CA SER A 184 -21.08 -6.40 -6.91
C SER A 184 -21.21 -5.53 -8.15
N ALA A 185 -20.09 -5.21 -8.80
CA ALA A 185 -20.10 -4.41 -10.03
C ALA A 185 -20.87 -5.12 -11.14
N PHE A 186 -20.67 -6.43 -11.31
CA PHE A 186 -21.39 -7.24 -12.29
C PHE A 186 -22.91 -7.21 -12.09
N VAL A 187 -23.39 -7.46 -10.86
CA VAL A 187 -24.83 -7.46 -10.57
C VAL A 187 -25.44 -6.08 -10.79
N ILE A 188 -24.76 -5.02 -10.36
CA ILE A 188 -25.26 -3.66 -10.55
C ILE A 188 -25.34 -3.32 -12.04
N THR A 189 -24.27 -3.50 -12.81
CA THR A 189 -24.27 -3.21 -14.24
C THR A 189 -25.31 -4.03 -15.00
N TYR A 190 -25.40 -5.34 -14.74
CA TYR A 190 -26.42 -6.20 -15.36
C TYR A 190 -27.86 -5.76 -15.08
N ARG A 191 -28.11 -5.17 -13.91
CA ARG A 191 -29.43 -4.68 -13.50
C ARG A 191 -29.70 -3.22 -13.85
N LEU A 192 -28.68 -2.51 -14.34
CA LEU A 192 -28.81 -1.18 -14.93
C LEU A 192 -29.16 -1.22 -16.41
N ASP A 193 -28.80 -2.32 -17.06
CA ASP A 193 -29.06 -2.52 -18.47
C ASP A 193 -30.57 -2.46 -18.77
N PRO A 194 -31.00 -1.49 -19.61
CA PRO A 194 -32.40 -1.30 -19.96
C PRO A 194 -32.98 -2.44 -20.79
N GLU A 195 -32.14 -3.23 -21.49
CA GLU A 195 -32.61 -4.39 -22.26
C GLU A 195 -33.32 -5.43 -21.38
N PHE A 196 -32.93 -5.51 -20.10
CA PHE A 196 -33.44 -6.51 -19.17
C PHE A 196 -34.43 -5.96 -18.13
N ASN A 197 -34.60 -4.63 -18.03
CA ASN A 197 -35.31 -3.99 -16.92
C ASN A 197 -36.05 -2.71 -17.30
N ASP A 198 -37.38 -2.72 -17.15
CA ASP A 198 -38.23 -1.51 -17.28
C ASP A 198 -37.85 -0.41 -16.29
N PHE A 199 -37.39 -0.82 -15.09
CA PHE A 199 -36.89 0.06 -14.04
C PHE A 199 -35.51 -0.42 -13.58
N PRO A 200 -34.43 0.30 -13.93
CA PRO A 200 -33.07 -0.05 -13.54
C PRO A 200 -32.95 -0.26 -12.03
N LEU A 201 -32.36 -1.39 -11.62
CA LEU A 201 -32.20 -1.84 -10.22
C LEU A 201 -33.49 -2.09 -9.40
N HIS A 202 -34.68 -2.05 -10.01
CA HIS A 202 -35.90 -2.31 -9.25
C HIS A 202 -35.97 -3.77 -8.79
N ASN A 203 -36.41 -3.96 -7.55
CA ASN A 203 -36.45 -5.26 -6.85
C ASN A 203 -35.10 -5.97 -6.74
N VAL A 204 -34.01 -5.21 -6.67
CA VAL A 204 -32.68 -5.74 -6.37
C VAL A 204 -32.47 -5.76 -4.86
N VAL A 205 -31.94 -6.87 -4.34
CA VAL A 205 -31.59 -7.03 -2.92
C VAL A 205 -30.10 -7.22 -2.78
N LEU A 206 -29.41 -6.23 -2.22
CA LEU A 206 -27.96 -6.19 -2.12
C LEU A 206 -27.48 -5.73 -0.75
N PRO A 207 -26.27 -6.13 -0.32
CA PRO A 207 -25.61 -5.55 0.85
C PRO A 207 -25.37 -4.04 0.70
N CYS A 208 -25.42 -3.29 1.80
CA CYS A 208 -25.17 -1.84 1.78
C CYS A 208 -23.77 -1.53 1.22
N ASN A 209 -22.74 -2.30 1.62
CA ASN A 209 -21.37 -2.11 1.15
C ASN A 209 -21.20 -2.31 -0.37
N TRP A 210 -22.13 -2.97 -1.06
CA TRP A 210 -22.10 -3.08 -2.51
C TRP A 210 -22.55 -1.80 -3.22
N LEU A 211 -23.32 -0.97 -2.52
CA LEU A 211 -24.06 0.18 -3.08
C LEU A 211 -23.44 1.55 -2.71
N ILE A 212 -22.48 1.61 -1.78
CA ILE A 212 -21.85 2.87 -1.34
C ILE A 212 -20.92 3.51 -2.39
N SER A 213 -20.59 2.79 -3.46
CA SER A 213 -19.59 3.17 -4.44
C SER A 213 -20.23 3.79 -5.69
N PRO A 214 -20.18 5.13 -5.89
CA PRO A 214 -20.97 5.79 -6.95
C PRO A 214 -20.58 5.36 -8.38
N HIS A 215 -19.30 5.07 -8.59
CA HIS A 215 -18.76 4.60 -9.87
C HIS A 215 -19.31 3.24 -10.32
N LYS A 216 -19.95 2.46 -9.43
CA LYS A 216 -20.60 1.20 -9.85
C LYS A 216 -21.87 1.45 -10.65
N PHE A 217 -22.42 2.66 -10.60
CA PHE A 217 -23.69 3.01 -11.23
C PHE A 217 -23.56 3.64 -12.63
N THR A 218 -22.37 3.60 -13.23
CA THR A 218 -22.13 4.07 -14.60
C THR A 218 -22.65 3.05 -15.62
N MET A 219 -23.48 3.49 -16.57
CA MET A 219 -24.09 2.60 -17.57
C MET A 219 -23.14 2.12 -18.68
N GLU A 220 -21.96 2.70 -18.81
CA GLU A 220 -21.05 2.40 -19.95
C GLU A 220 -20.24 1.10 -19.79
N LYS A 221 -20.48 0.31 -18.75
CA LYS A 221 -19.66 -0.88 -18.47
C LYS A 221 -20.11 -2.08 -19.30
N GLU A 222 -19.15 -2.79 -19.87
CA GLU A 222 -19.44 -4.02 -20.59
C GLU A 222 -19.71 -5.16 -19.61
N VAL A 223 -20.67 -6.01 -19.95
CA VAL A 223 -20.99 -7.21 -19.16
C VAL A 223 -20.81 -8.45 -20.03
N LYS A 224 -19.68 -9.13 -19.85
CA LYS A 224 -19.37 -10.37 -20.59
C LYS A 224 -19.82 -11.59 -19.78
N MET A 225 -20.99 -12.16 -20.14
CA MET A 225 -21.55 -13.34 -19.48
C MET A 225 -20.58 -14.52 -19.44
N PHE A 226 -19.84 -14.73 -20.53
CA PHE A 226 -18.84 -15.78 -20.65
C PHE A 226 -17.74 -15.67 -19.58
N LEU A 227 -17.15 -14.48 -19.40
CA LEU A 227 -16.14 -14.23 -18.36
C LEU A 227 -16.71 -14.48 -16.95
N MET A 228 -17.97 -14.10 -16.71
CA MET A 228 -18.62 -14.40 -15.43
C MET A 228 -18.77 -15.90 -15.18
N ARG A 229 -19.06 -16.71 -16.22
CA ARG A 229 -19.08 -18.18 -16.10
C ARG A 229 -17.70 -18.72 -15.72
N MET A 230 -16.64 -18.24 -16.35
CA MET A 230 -15.27 -18.61 -15.98
C MET A 230 -14.94 -18.24 -14.53
N LEU A 231 -15.35 -17.05 -14.08
CA LEU A 231 -15.17 -16.64 -12.69
C LEU A 231 -15.87 -17.60 -11.73
N LEU A 232 -17.12 -17.99 -12.02
CA LEU A 232 -17.86 -18.94 -11.19
C LEU A 232 -17.19 -20.31 -11.14
N ASP A 233 -16.63 -20.77 -12.26
CA ASP A 233 -15.84 -22.02 -12.30
C ASP A 233 -14.57 -21.91 -11.46
N ALA A 234 -13.88 -20.76 -11.48
CA ALA A 234 -12.74 -20.50 -10.62
C ALA A 234 -13.12 -20.41 -9.13
N ILE A 235 -14.24 -19.78 -8.79
CA ILE A 235 -14.79 -19.75 -7.43
C ILE A 235 -15.10 -21.17 -6.94
N ALA A 236 -15.66 -22.03 -7.81
CA ALA A 236 -15.90 -23.43 -7.47
C ALA A 236 -14.60 -24.15 -7.11
N ARG A 237 -13.51 -23.93 -7.87
CA ARG A 237 -12.18 -24.47 -7.55
C ARG A 237 -11.66 -23.97 -6.20
N VAL A 238 -11.83 -22.69 -5.88
CA VAL A 238 -11.43 -22.11 -4.58
C VAL A 238 -12.21 -22.75 -3.43
N VAL A 239 -13.53 -22.90 -3.59
CA VAL A 239 -14.38 -23.55 -2.57
C VAL A 239 -13.95 -25.00 -2.34
N GLU A 240 -13.64 -25.74 -3.40
CA GLU A 240 -13.16 -27.12 -3.27
C GLU A 240 -11.76 -27.19 -2.64
N ALA A 241 -10.86 -26.27 -2.99
CA ALA A 241 -9.55 -26.13 -2.36
C ALA A 241 -9.64 -25.81 -0.86
N LEU A 242 -10.61 -24.99 -0.45
CA LEU A 242 -10.89 -24.72 0.97
C LEU A 242 -11.42 -25.94 1.71
N ARG A 243 -11.99 -26.92 1.00
CA ARG A 243 -12.43 -28.18 1.58
C ARG A 243 -11.28 -29.18 1.65
N THR A 244 -10.54 -29.39 0.58
CA THR A 244 -9.57 -30.50 0.50
C THR A 244 -8.20 -30.20 1.13
N GLU A 245 -8.04 -29.08 1.83
CA GLU A 245 -6.78 -28.60 2.41
C GLU A 245 -5.71 -28.22 1.35
N ALA A 246 -6.06 -27.40 0.38
CA ALA A 246 -5.07 -26.97 -0.62
C ALA A 246 -3.98 -26.04 -0.06
N GLU A 247 -2.72 -26.30 -0.43
CA GLU A 247 -1.53 -25.58 0.07
C GLU A 247 -1.38 -24.15 -0.45
N PHE A 248 -2.15 -23.72 -1.46
CA PHE A 248 -1.98 -22.40 -2.09
C PHE A 248 -2.85 -21.29 -1.49
N LEU A 249 -3.80 -21.60 -0.60
CA LEU A 249 -4.68 -20.60 0.04
C LEU A 249 -4.17 -20.25 1.45
N TRP A 250 -3.69 -19.02 1.62
CA TRP A 250 -3.05 -18.56 2.84
C TRP A 250 -3.82 -17.41 3.51
N LEU A 251 -3.77 -17.36 4.85
CA LEU A 251 -4.17 -16.21 5.64
C LEU A 251 -2.95 -15.69 6.40
N ASN A 252 -2.38 -14.55 5.99
CA ASN A 252 -1.22 -13.92 6.63
C ASN A 252 -0.09 -14.93 6.97
N GLN A 253 0.25 -15.82 6.02
CA GLN A 253 1.27 -16.89 6.17
C GLN A 253 0.95 -17.99 7.20
N THR A 254 -0.28 -18.04 7.71
CA THR A 254 -0.75 -19.09 8.61
C THR A 254 -1.58 -20.13 7.87
N LYS A 255 -1.52 -21.39 8.34
CA LYS A 255 -2.41 -22.46 7.87
C LYS A 255 -3.84 -22.14 8.30
N LEU A 256 -4.77 -22.25 7.36
CA LEU A 256 -6.19 -22.04 7.63
C LEU A 256 -6.73 -23.13 8.56
N THR A 257 -7.28 -22.72 9.71
CA THR A 257 -8.00 -23.64 10.59
C THR A 257 -9.34 -24.04 9.95
N PRO A 258 -9.91 -25.20 10.33
CA PRO A 258 -11.25 -25.61 9.89
C PRO A 258 -12.33 -24.53 10.09
N ILE A 259 -12.25 -23.79 11.20
CA ILE A 259 -13.17 -22.69 11.52
C ILE A 259 -13.03 -21.55 10.49
N LEU A 260 -11.80 -21.14 10.18
CA LEU A 260 -11.55 -20.09 9.19
C LEU A 260 -12.02 -20.51 7.79
N ARG A 261 -11.76 -21.75 7.39
CA ARG A 261 -12.26 -22.30 6.12
C ARG A 261 -13.78 -22.23 6.03
N ASN A 262 -14.49 -22.61 7.09
CA ASN A 262 -15.95 -22.51 7.14
C ASN A 262 -16.46 -21.08 7.00
N ILE A 263 -15.77 -20.09 7.59
CA ILE A 263 -16.12 -18.67 7.46
C ILE A 263 -15.96 -18.22 6.00
N PHE A 264 -14.85 -18.56 5.34
CA PHE A 264 -14.63 -18.17 3.94
C PHE A 264 -15.56 -18.90 2.96
N ILE A 265 -15.81 -20.21 3.14
CA ILE A 265 -16.81 -20.95 2.34
C ILE A 265 -18.17 -20.29 2.50
N PHE A 266 -18.59 -20.00 3.74
CA PHE A 266 -19.85 -19.30 4.00
C PHE A 266 -19.91 -17.94 3.29
N ARG A 267 -18.83 -17.14 3.38
CA ARG A 267 -18.74 -15.83 2.72
C ARG A 267 -18.92 -15.96 1.20
N ILE A 268 -18.24 -16.92 0.58
CA ILE A 268 -18.39 -17.20 -0.86
C ILE A 268 -19.82 -17.63 -1.19
N CYS A 269 -20.42 -18.55 -0.41
CA CYS A 269 -21.80 -18.96 -0.61
C CYS A 269 -22.78 -17.78 -0.54
N ARG A 270 -22.57 -16.86 0.40
CA ARG A 270 -23.36 -15.63 0.52
C ARG A 270 -23.27 -14.78 -0.76
N ILE A 271 -22.07 -14.57 -1.30
CA ILE A 271 -21.85 -13.84 -2.57
C ILE A 271 -22.60 -14.53 -3.71
N LEU A 272 -22.45 -15.85 -3.83
CA LEU A 272 -23.12 -16.66 -4.86
C LEU A 272 -24.65 -16.59 -4.76
N CYS A 273 -25.22 -16.59 -3.55
CA CYS A 273 -26.66 -16.42 -3.34
C CYS A 273 -27.16 -15.07 -3.84
N LEU A 274 -26.41 -14.00 -3.56
CA LEU A 274 -26.77 -12.64 -3.98
C LEU A 274 -26.68 -12.51 -5.50
N VAL A 275 -25.66 -13.11 -6.13
CA VAL A 275 -25.57 -13.19 -7.60
C VAL A 275 -26.75 -14.00 -8.16
N GLY A 276 -26.99 -15.21 -7.65
CA GLY A 276 -28.07 -16.09 -8.13
C GLY A 276 -29.48 -15.52 -7.93
N HIS A 277 -29.70 -14.73 -6.87
CA HIS A 277 -30.98 -14.05 -6.62
C HIS A 277 -31.23 -12.91 -7.61
N ASN A 278 -30.22 -12.06 -7.82
CA ASN A 278 -30.40 -10.82 -8.58
C ASN A 278 -30.23 -10.99 -10.10
N ILE A 279 -29.49 -12.00 -10.57
CA ILE A 279 -29.29 -12.25 -12.00
C ILE A 279 -30.40 -13.14 -12.56
N ARG A 280 -30.95 -12.80 -13.73
CA ARG A 280 -32.01 -13.59 -14.39
C ARG A 280 -31.47 -14.64 -15.36
N ASN A 281 -30.21 -14.55 -15.76
CA ASN A 281 -29.56 -15.48 -16.68
C ASN A 281 -29.54 -16.93 -16.12
N ARG A 282 -30.09 -17.87 -16.89
CA ARG A 282 -30.20 -19.28 -16.52
C ARG A 282 -28.84 -19.96 -16.34
N PHE A 283 -27.88 -19.71 -17.23
CA PHE A 283 -26.56 -20.32 -17.17
C PHE A 283 -25.80 -19.94 -15.89
N ILE A 284 -25.90 -18.68 -15.48
CA ILE A 284 -25.32 -18.20 -14.21
C ILE A 284 -25.97 -18.90 -13.03
N LYS A 285 -27.31 -19.00 -13.00
CA LYS A 285 -28.04 -19.71 -11.94
C LYS A 285 -27.69 -21.19 -11.88
N ASP A 286 -27.62 -21.87 -13.03
CA ASP A 286 -27.29 -23.29 -13.10
C ASP A 286 -25.87 -23.54 -12.57
N LYS A 287 -24.90 -22.67 -12.89
CA LYS A 287 -23.55 -22.73 -12.32
C LYS A 287 -23.55 -22.53 -10.81
N VAL A 288 -24.26 -21.52 -10.30
CA VAL A 288 -24.41 -21.31 -8.84
C VAL A 288 -25.04 -22.54 -8.17
N ASN A 289 -26.09 -23.11 -8.75
CA ASN A 289 -26.77 -24.29 -8.24
C ASN A 289 -25.85 -25.50 -8.21
N ASN A 290 -25.05 -25.72 -9.26
CA ASN A 290 -24.09 -26.82 -9.30
C ASN A 290 -23.03 -26.69 -8.21
N ILE A 291 -22.56 -25.47 -7.91
CA ILE A 291 -21.63 -25.21 -6.80
C ILE A 291 -22.30 -25.57 -5.45
N MET A 292 -23.53 -25.10 -5.23
CA MET A 292 -24.28 -25.38 -3.99
C MET A 292 -24.59 -26.87 -3.83
N LEU A 293 -24.97 -27.56 -4.90
CA LEU A 293 -25.23 -29.00 -4.90
C LEU A 293 -23.96 -29.81 -4.62
N SER A 294 -22.82 -29.41 -5.21
CA SER A 294 -21.54 -30.03 -4.90
C SER A 294 -21.18 -29.91 -3.41
N LEU A 295 -21.40 -28.73 -2.82
CA LEU A 295 -21.21 -28.49 -1.39
C LEU A 295 -22.16 -29.31 -0.50
N HIS A 296 -23.41 -29.49 -0.93
CA HIS A 296 -24.42 -30.26 -0.21
C HIS A 296 -24.07 -31.75 -0.18
N ASN A 297 -23.72 -32.30 -1.34
CA ASN A 297 -23.47 -33.74 -1.52
C ASN A 297 -22.17 -34.18 -0.85
N ASN A 298 -21.14 -33.32 -0.85
CA ASN A 298 -19.84 -33.67 -0.31
C ASN A 298 -19.71 -33.14 1.12
N ILE A 299 -19.73 -34.02 2.12
CA ILE A 299 -19.59 -33.61 3.54
C ILE A 299 -18.11 -33.38 3.86
N PRO A 300 -17.70 -32.21 4.38
CA PRO A 300 -16.32 -32.03 4.83
C PRO A 300 -16.03 -32.96 6.03
N PRO A 301 -14.79 -33.47 6.16
CA PRO A 301 -14.42 -34.35 7.27
C PRO A 301 -14.42 -33.64 8.65
N TRP A 302 -14.36 -32.30 8.70
CA TRP A 302 -14.42 -31.54 9.96
C TRP A 302 -15.84 -31.01 10.28
N ARG A 303 -16.18 -31.00 11.58
CA ARG A 303 -17.39 -30.38 12.13
C ARG A 303 -17.03 -29.33 13.18
N PRO A 304 -17.85 -28.27 13.37
CA PRO A 304 -19.10 -27.96 12.66
C PRO A 304 -18.85 -27.24 11.32
N ALA A 305 -19.71 -27.47 10.31
CA ALA A 305 -19.66 -26.76 9.02
C ALA A 305 -20.76 -25.69 8.98
N ASN A 306 -20.48 -24.49 9.51
CA ASN A 306 -21.50 -23.44 9.68
C ASN A 306 -22.16 -23.04 8.35
N TYR A 307 -21.46 -23.12 7.21
CA TYR A 307 -22.04 -22.83 5.90
C TYR A 307 -23.13 -23.83 5.47
N ARG A 308 -23.18 -25.02 6.09
CA ARG A 308 -24.02 -26.12 5.65
C ARG A 308 -25.51 -25.82 5.79
N LYS A 309 -25.93 -25.17 6.88
CA LYS A 309 -27.35 -24.76 7.03
C LYS A 309 -27.80 -23.89 5.85
N LEU A 310 -26.96 -22.94 5.42
CA LEU A 310 -27.26 -22.10 4.26
C LEU A 310 -27.37 -22.94 2.99
N VAL A 311 -26.40 -23.81 2.73
CA VAL A 311 -26.40 -24.68 1.53
C VAL A 311 -27.60 -25.62 1.51
N ASP A 312 -27.91 -26.27 2.63
CA ASP A 312 -29.05 -27.19 2.75
C ASP A 312 -30.38 -26.44 2.57
N ASP A 313 -30.51 -25.23 3.12
CA ASP A 313 -31.69 -24.38 2.92
C ASP A 313 -31.82 -23.94 1.44
N ILE A 314 -30.73 -23.62 0.74
CA ILE A 314 -30.76 -23.30 -0.69
C ILE A 314 -31.22 -24.52 -1.47
N VAL A 315 -30.57 -25.66 -1.27
CA VAL A 315 -30.91 -26.90 -1.97
C VAL A 315 -32.36 -27.28 -1.67
N LYS A 316 -32.87 -27.13 -0.44
CA LYS A 316 -34.28 -27.39 -0.13
C LYS A 316 -35.25 -26.40 -0.78
N ASN A 317 -34.90 -25.12 -0.82
CA ASN A 317 -35.76 -24.09 -1.41
C ASN A 317 -35.71 -24.07 -2.94
N GLN A 318 -34.70 -24.69 -3.54
CA GLN A 318 -34.54 -24.84 -4.99
C GLN A 318 -34.94 -26.22 -5.52
N ALA A 319 -34.54 -27.26 -4.81
CA ALA A 319 -34.97 -28.63 -5.01
C ALA A 319 -36.25 -28.86 -4.22
N LEU A 320 -37.38 -28.55 -4.86
CA LEU A 320 -38.73 -29.12 -4.70
C LEU A 320 -39.62 -28.30 -5.66
N LEU A 321 -40.04 -28.83 -6.81
CA LEU A 321 -40.77 -30.10 -6.91
C LEU A 321 -40.24 -31.02 -8.05
N PRO A 322 -40.08 -32.34 -7.79
CA PRO A 322 -40.14 -33.35 -8.83
C PRO A 322 -41.58 -33.33 -9.38
N GLY A 323 -41.79 -32.56 -10.44
CA GLY A 323 -43.11 -32.26 -10.99
C GLY A 323 -43.21 -31.03 -11.89
N GLY A 324 -42.09 -30.43 -12.32
CA GLY A 324 -42.10 -29.32 -13.28
C GLY A 324 -42.57 -27.97 -12.73
N GLY A 325 -42.71 -27.83 -11.40
CA GLY A 325 -42.98 -26.54 -10.78
C GLY A 325 -41.77 -25.60 -10.93
N TRP A 326 -42.00 -24.37 -11.39
CA TRP A 326 -40.97 -23.34 -11.48
C TRP A 326 -40.29 -23.14 -10.12
N PRO A 327 -38.94 -23.04 -10.06
CA PRO A 327 -38.25 -22.71 -8.82
C PRO A 327 -38.85 -21.44 -8.23
N MET A 328 -39.17 -21.44 -6.92
CA MET A 328 -39.60 -20.21 -6.26
C MET A 328 -38.53 -19.13 -6.50
N ARG A 329 -38.94 -17.99 -7.11
CA ARG A 329 -38.06 -16.88 -7.52
C ARG A 329 -37.14 -16.37 -6.40
N ASP A 330 -37.49 -16.63 -5.13
CA ASP A 330 -36.80 -16.11 -3.93
C ASP A 330 -36.05 -17.17 -3.11
N GLY A 331 -35.77 -18.36 -3.66
CA GLY A 331 -35.14 -19.46 -2.90
C GLY A 331 -33.80 -19.09 -2.24
N TYR A 332 -32.92 -18.37 -2.95
CA TYR A 332 -31.64 -17.90 -2.41
C TYR A 332 -31.80 -16.90 -1.27
N LEU A 333 -32.65 -15.88 -1.46
CA LEU A 333 -32.86 -14.83 -0.47
C LEU A 333 -33.51 -15.41 0.79
N ARG A 334 -34.48 -16.31 0.63
CA ARG A 334 -35.12 -17.00 1.75
C ARG A 334 -34.12 -17.81 2.58
N ALA A 335 -33.25 -18.58 1.92
CA ALA A 335 -32.21 -19.35 2.61
C ALA A 335 -31.20 -18.46 3.34
N LEU A 336 -30.87 -17.30 2.74
CA LEU A 336 -29.95 -16.35 3.33
C LEU A 336 -30.55 -15.65 4.56
N LEU A 337 -31.85 -15.33 4.53
CA LEU A 337 -32.59 -14.76 5.66
C LEU A 337 -32.87 -15.78 6.78
N SER A 338 -33.11 -17.06 6.46
CA SER A 338 -33.30 -18.13 7.44
C SER A 338 -32.01 -18.52 8.17
N PHE A 339 -30.86 -18.33 7.51
CA PHE A 339 -29.58 -18.76 8.02
C PHE A 339 -29.24 -18.13 9.39
N ASP A 340 -29.45 -16.83 9.53
CA ASP A 340 -29.03 -16.05 10.71
C ASP A 340 -30.19 -15.49 11.55
N ASP A 341 -31.38 -16.08 11.41
CA ASP A 341 -32.61 -15.61 12.06
C ASP A 341 -32.93 -14.14 11.75
N ASN A 342 -32.66 -13.70 10.50
CA ASN A 342 -32.74 -12.32 10.00
C ASN A 342 -31.74 -11.33 10.63
N LYS A 343 -30.74 -11.76 11.41
CA LYS A 343 -29.73 -10.84 11.96
C LYS A 343 -28.91 -10.14 10.86
N GLY A 344 -28.67 -10.82 9.74
CA GLY A 344 -27.95 -10.29 8.58
C GLY A 344 -28.80 -9.56 7.56
N ALA A 345 -30.13 -9.61 7.72
CA ALA A 345 -31.05 -8.75 6.98
C ALA A 345 -30.76 -7.27 7.22
N SER A 346 -30.16 -6.92 8.36
CA SER A 346 -29.76 -5.55 8.71
C SER A 346 -28.76 -4.92 7.73
N ASN A 347 -27.88 -5.71 7.12
CA ASN A 347 -26.92 -5.23 6.11
C ASN A 347 -27.53 -5.25 4.68
N LEU A 348 -28.63 -5.97 4.46
CA LEU A 348 -29.27 -6.03 3.15
C LEU A 348 -30.24 -4.88 2.96
N VAL A 349 -30.31 -4.39 1.73
CA VAL A 349 -31.27 -3.38 1.30
C VAL A 349 -31.99 -3.88 0.06
N HIS A 350 -33.30 -3.69 0.06
CA HIS A 350 -34.17 -3.90 -1.09
C HIS A 350 -34.41 -2.57 -1.79
N LEU A 351 -33.93 -2.47 -3.03
CA LEU A 351 -34.03 -1.30 -3.88
C LEU A 351 -35.39 -1.28 -4.58
N VAL A 352 -36.15 -0.20 -4.39
CA VAL A 352 -37.49 -0.02 -4.96
C VAL A 352 -37.56 1.30 -5.70
N HIS A 353 -37.61 1.26 -7.03
CA HIS A 353 -37.97 2.44 -7.82
C HIS A 353 -39.35 2.99 -7.41
N LYS A 354 -39.48 4.30 -7.20
CA LYS A 354 -40.73 4.95 -6.72
C LYS A 354 -41.96 4.64 -7.58
N SER A 355 -41.78 4.49 -8.89
CA SER A 355 -42.89 4.18 -9.82
C SER A 355 -43.24 2.69 -9.89
N GLY A 356 -42.45 1.82 -9.27
CA GLY A 356 -42.67 0.37 -9.31
C GLY A 356 -43.40 -0.14 -8.06
N ARG A 357 -44.23 -1.18 -8.20
CA ARG A 357 -44.83 -1.85 -7.04
C ARG A 357 -43.77 -2.71 -6.32
N PRO A 358 -43.50 -2.45 -5.03
CA PRO A 358 -42.48 -3.20 -4.29
C PRO A 358 -42.92 -4.63 -4.02
N TRP A 359 -41.94 -5.53 -4.02
CA TRP A 359 -42.09 -6.84 -3.40
C TRP A 359 -41.90 -6.68 -1.88
N VAL A 360 -42.72 -7.37 -1.10
CA VAL A 360 -42.64 -7.26 0.37
C VAL A 360 -41.64 -8.28 0.91
N TYR A 361 -40.41 -7.84 1.10
CA TYR A 361 -39.38 -8.61 1.80
C TYR A 361 -39.22 -8.13 3.25
N ARG A 362 -38.78 -9.01 4.15
CA ARG A 362 -38.38 -8.65 5.53
C ARG A 362 -36.96 -8.03 5.55
N VAL A 363 -36.71 -7.09 4.65
CA VAL A 363 -35.42 -6.41 4.45
C VAL A 363 -35.69 -4.91 4.40
N ARG A 364 -34.72 -4.09 4.84
CA ARG A 364 -34.82 -2.63 4.78
C ARG A 364 -35.06 -2.20 3.32
N GLN A 365 -36.14 -1.47 3.07
CA GLN A 365 -36.44 -0.92 1.75
C GLN A 365 -35.80 0.46 1.59
N VAL A 366 -35.24 0.72 0.42
CA VAL A 366 -34.75 2.04 0.01
C VAL A 366 -35.44 2.41 -1.30
N SER A 367 -36.29 3.41 -1.21
CA SER A 367 -37.01 3.96 -2.36
C SER A 367 -36.15 5.02 -3.04
N TYR A 368 -35.99 4.91 -4.35
CA TYR A 368 -35.21 5.86 -5.15
C TYR A 368 -35.97 6.27 -6.41
N GLU A 369 -35.66 7.45 -6.90
CA GLU A 369 -36.17 7.96 -8.17
C GLU A 369 -35.09 7.86 -9.24
N LYS A 370 -33.88 8.31 -8.92
CA LYS A 370 -32.72 8.18 -9.79
C LYS A 370 -31.70 7.25 -9.17
N VAL A 371 -31.12 6.39 -10.00
CA VAL A 371 -30.08 5.43 -9.60
C VAL A 371 -28.90 6.13 -8.90
N ILE A 372 -28.53 7.32 -9.36
CA ILE A 372 -27.40 8.09 -8.81
C ILE A 372 -27.62 8.57 -7.37
N GLU A 373 -28.86 8.56 -6.88
CA GLU A 373 -29.20 8.95 -5.50
C GLU A 373 -28.92 7.82 -4.51
N ILE A 374 -28.88 6.56 -4.96
CA ILE A 374 -28.79 5.37 -4.10
C ILE A 374 -27.58 5.43 -3.14
N PRO A 375 -26.34 5.77 -3.57
CA PRO A 375 -25.22 5.90 -2.65
C PRO A 375 -25.45 6.93 -1.54
N ASN A 376 -26.09 8.06 -1.87
CA ASN A 376 -26.35 9.15 -0.93
C ASN A 376 -27.47 8.78 0.07
N LEU A 377 -28.48 8.02 -0.37
CA LEU A 377 -29.56 7.52 0.49
C LEU A 377 -29.07 6.48 1.52
N LEU A 378 -27.94 5.84 1.23
CA LEU A 378 -27.37 4.78 2.08
C LEU A 378 -26.26 5.27 2.99
N SER A 379 -25.56 6.34 2.60
CA SER A 379 -24.32 6.75 3.26
C SER A 379 -24.56 7.84 4.29
N SER A 380 -24.26 7.57 5.57
CA SER A 380 -23.83 8.61 6.53
C SER A 380 -22.37 9.04 6.27
N PHE A 381 -21.63 8.26 5.47
CA PHE A 381 -20.19 8.37 5.19
C PHE A 381 -19.82 9.37 4.08
N ALA A 382 -20.73 9.63 3.13
CA ALA A 382 -20.42 10.37 1.91
C ALA A 382 -20.09 11.85 2.15
N GLU A 383 -20.73 12.49 3.13
CA GLU A 383 -20.52 13.91 3.45
C GLU A 383 -19.11 14.19 4.02
N VAL A 384 -18.49 13.22 4.69
CA VAL A 384 -17.20 13.42 5.39
C VAL A 384 -15.99 13.16 4.47
N VAL A 385 -16.08 12.17 3.56
CA VAL A 385 -14.96 11.82 2.66
C VAL A 385 -14.94 12.65 1.38
N GLN A 386 -16.09 13.21 0.96
CA GLN A 386 -16.15 14.17 -0.15
C GLN A 386 -15.71 15.60 0.23
N SER A 387 -15.33 15.85 1.49
CA SER A 387 -14.76 17.13 1.90
C SER A 387 -13.43 17.37 1.17
N THR A 388 -13.52 18.08 0.05
CA THR A 388 -12.46 18.61 -0.81
C THR A 388 -11.74 19.80 -0.16
N LEU A 389 -11.57 19.78 1.16
CA LEU A 389 -10.73 20.76 1.83
C LEU A 389 -9.26 20.41 1.57
N ARG A 390 -8.65 21.21 0.69
CA ARG A 390 -7.21 21.19 0.41
C ARG A 390 -6.42 21.11 1.71
N VAL A 391 -5.31 20.35 1.69
CA VAL A 391 -4.39 20.15 2.82
C VAL A 391 -3.86 21.46 3.43
N GLU A 392 -3.98 22.58 2.71
CA GLU A 392 -3.48 23.91 3.08
C GLU A 392 -4.58 24.93 3.43
N ALA A 393 -5.86 24.54 3.47
CA ALA A 393 -6.94 25.49 3.74
C ALA A 393 -6.95 25.94 5.22
N PRO A 394 -6.92 27.26 5.53
CA PRO A 394 -7.08 27.75 6.89
C PRO A 394 -8.44 27.36 7.47
N ALA A 395 -8.51 27.16 8.79
CA ALA A 395 -9.74 26.80 9.50
C ALA A 395 -10.86 27.79 9.20
N PHE A 396 -11.99 27.28 8.72
CA PHE A 396 -13.20 28.08 8.52
C PHE A 396 -13.73 28.49 9.89
N VAL A 397 -13.77 29.80 10.16
CA VAL A 397 -14.45 30.39 11.32
C VAL A 397 -15.80 30.89 10.81
N PRO A 398 -16.92 30.23 11.13
CA PRO A 398 -18.24 30.76 10.81
C PRO A 398 -18.42 32.08 11.57
N CYS A 399 -18.55 33.19 10.84
CA CYS A 399 -18.94 34.47 11.42
C CYS A 399 -20.43 34.38 11.76
N LEU A 400 -20.75 34.45 13.05
CA LEU A 400 -22.12 34.52 13.56
C LEU A 400 -22.75 35.85 13.13
N GLU A 401 -23.62 35.82 12.12
CA GLU A 401 -24.55 36.92 11.89
C GLU A 401 -25.76 36.80 12.83
N HIS A 402 -26.02 37.88 13.57
CA HIS A 402 -27.16 38.04 14.46
C HIS A 402 -28.48 38.18 13.66
N PRO A 403 -29.59 37.65 14.19
CA PRO A 403 -30.90 37.75 13.56
C PRO A 403 -31.50 39.15 13.76
N LYS A 404 -32.07 39.71 12.70
CA LYS A 404 -33.07 40.79 12.80
C LYS A 404 -34.38 40.28 12.24
N ASP A 405 -35.37 40.24 13.13
CA ASP A 405 -36.79 40.33 12.83
C ASP A 405 -37.08 41.45 11.84
N HIS A 406 -37.97 41.21 10.88
CA HIS A 406 -39.11 42.08 10.58
C HIS A 406 -40.16 41.32 9.74
N THR A 407 -41.27 41.03 10.42
CA THR A 407 -42.70 41.00 10.06
C THR A 407 -43.13 41.36 8.62
N GLU A 408 -43.92 40.42 8.06
CA GLU A 408 -45.10 40.50 7.15
C GLU A 408 -45.28 41.66 6.17
N VAL A 409 -45.61 41.33 4.89
CA VAL A 409 -46.83 41.78 4.17
C VAL A 409 -47.18 40.79 3.05
N MET A 410 -48.46 40.41 2.98
CA MET A 410 -49.17 39.64 1.94
C MET A 410 -49.13 40.30 0.55
N GLN A 411 -49.15 39.50 -0.52
CA GLN A 411 -50.09 39.72 -1.63
C GLN A 411 -50.24 38.48 -2.53
N ASP A 412 -51.51 38.21 -2.84
CA ASP A 412 -52.06 37.18 -3.71
C ASP A 412 -51.52 37.23 -5.16
N ASP A 413 -51.51 36.08 -5.82
CA ASP A 413 -52.21 35.92 -7.10
C ASP A 413 -52.39 34.43 -7.43
N GLU A 414 -53.65 33.99 -7.35
CA GLU A 414 -54.17 32.75 -7.90
C GLU A 414 -54.12 32.77 -9.44
N LYS A 415 -53.85 31.62 -10.07
CA LYS A 415 -54.44 31.27 -11.37
C LYS A 415 -54.50 29.76 -11.57
N GLU A 416 -55.69 29.26 -11.32
CA GLU A 416 -56.27 27.97 -11.67
C GLU A 416 -56.54 27.89 -13.18
N ILE A 417 -56.08 26.83 -13.88
CA ILE A 417 -56.66 26.37 -15.17
C ILE A 417 -56.56 24.83 -15.25
N THR A 418 -57.68 24.20 -14.85
CA THR A 418 -58.47 23.13 -15.47
C THR A 418 -57.85 22.16 -16.49
N GLU A 419 -58.07 20.85 -16.22
CA GLU A 419 -57.98 19.70 -17.13
C GLU A 419 -58.88 19.84 -18.38
N PRO A 420 -58.63 19.02 -19.43
CA PRO A 420 -59.60 17.94 -19.68
C PRO A 420 -59.00 16.61 -20.20
N GLN A 421 -59.53 15.50 -19.70
CA GLN A 421 -59.74 14.22 -20.42
C GLN A 421 -61.04 14.32 -21.27
N PRO A 422 -61.45 13.33 -22.11
CA PRO A 422 -60.91 11.98 -22.40
C PRO A 422 -60.82 11.65 -23.92
N GLU A 423 -60.35 10.45 -24.28
CA GLU A 423 -61.10 9.57 -25.19
C GLU A 423 -60.52 8.14 -25.23
N GLU A 424 -61.46 7.20 -25.27
CA GLU A 424 -61.33 5.75 -25.24
C GLU A 424 -60.86 5.20 -26.61
N PHE A 425 -60.12 4.10 -26.61
CA PHE A 425 -60.16 3.16 -27.73
C PHE A 425 -59.91 1.73 -27.22
N GLU A 426 -60.96 0.91 -27.32
CA GLU A 426 -60.91 -0.54 -27.17
C GLU A 426 -60.20 -1.18 -28.37
N GLY A 427 -59.54 -2.31 -28.12
CA GLY A 427 -58.91 -3.13 -29.15
C GLY A 427 -58.20 -4.33 -28.54
N GLU A 428 -58.97 -5.37 -28.22
CA GLU A 428 -58.46 -6.73 -28.03
C GLU A 428 -57.91 -7.26 -29.37
N GLU A 429 -56.75 -7.93 -29.35
CA GLU A 429 -56.60 -9.25 -29.98
C GLU A 429 -55.27 -9.91 -29.59
N GLU A 430 -55.40 -11.20 -29.29
CA GLU A 430 -54.35 -12.14 -28.94
C GLU A 430 -53.29 -12.30 -30.04
N ARG A 431 -52.03 -12.56 -29.64
CA ARG A 431 -51.20 -13.57 -30.32
C ARG A 431 -50.05 -14.04 -29.42
N GLN A 432 -50.19 -15.30 -28.99
CA GLN A 432 -49.07 -16.16 -28.64
C GLN A 432 -48.04 -16.19 -29.77
N GLY A 433 -46.78 -16.05 -29.40
CA GLY A 433 -45.63 -16.24 -30.26
C GLY A 433 -44.42 -16.60 -29.41
N ASP A 434 -44.33 -17.87 -29.03
CA ASP A 434 -43.07 -18.48 -28.61
C ASP A 434 -42.05 -18.28 -29.74
N VAL A 435 -41.09 -17.40 -29.53
CA VAL A 435 -39.85 -17.38 -30.31
C VAL A 435 -38.71 -17.71 -29.36
N ALA A 436 -38.34 -18.98 -29.38
CA ALA A 436 -37.09 -19.46 -28.84
C ALA A 436 -35.93 -18.71 -29.51
N ALA A 437 -35.32 -17.76 -28.79
CA ALA A 437 -34.02 -17.21 -29.14
C ALA A 437 -32.93 -18.23 -28.77
N ASN A 438 -32.77 -19.24 -29.61
CA ASN A 438 -31.49 -19.92 -29.78
C ASN A 438 -30.68 -19.07 -30.78
N ALA A 439 -29.96 -18.08 -30.26
CA ALA A 439 -28.90 -17.39 -30.97
C ALA A 439 -27.85 -17.04 -29.91
N ASP A 440 -26.88 -17.94 -29.74
CA ASP A 440 -25.52 -17.72 -29.23
C ASP A 440 -24.90 -19.11 -28.97
N ALA A 441 -24.62 -19.80 -30.08
CA ALA A 441 -23.79 -21.00 -30.09
C ALA A 441 -22.85 -20.93 -31.30
N GLU A 442 -22.11 -19.83 -31.44
CA GLU A 442 -20.95 -19.73 -32.33
C GLU A 442 -19.79 -19.10 -31.54
N ASP A 443 -18.66 -19.82 -31.52
CA ASP A 443 -17.35 -19.46 -30.95
C ASP A 443 -17.31 -18.84 -29.55
N SER A 444 -17.64 -19.65 -28.54
CA SER A 444 -17.23 -19.35 -27.16
C SER A 444 -15.81 -19.89 -26.93
N PRO A 445 -14.83 -19.05 -26.54
CA PRO A 445 -13.47 -19.52 -26.28
C PRO A 445 -13.45 -20.58 -25.17
N GLU A 446 -12.70 -21.67 -25.33
CA GLU A 446 -12.67 -22.77 -24.34
C GLU A 446 -11.58 -22.55 -23.28
N THR A 447 -10.56 -21.76 -23.59
CA THR A 447 -9.39 -21.54 -22.74
C THR A 447 -9.28 -20.08 -22.26
N LEU A 448 -8.54 -19.86 -21.15
CA LEU A 448 -8.23 -18.51 -20.67
C LEU A 448 -7.48 -17.70 -21.72
N ASP A 449 -6.56 -18.33 -22.45
CA ASP A 449 -5.75 -17.67 -23.47
C ASP A 449 -6.62 -17.18 -24.65
N GLU A 450 -7.58 -18.00 -25.13
CA GLU A 450 -8.54 -17.59 -26.15
C GLU A 450 -9.51 -16.50 -25.66
N ALA A 451 -9.95 -16.57 -24.39
CA ALA A 451 -10.78 -15.56 -23.77
C ALA A 451 -10.05 -14.21 -23.63
N VAL A 452 -8.73 -14.25 -23.41
CA VAL A 452 -7.88 -13.06 -23.32
C VAL A 452 -7.71 -12.41 -24.69
N GLU A 453 -7.47 -13.19 -25.74
CA GLU A 453 -7.34 -12.67 -27.11
C GLU A 453 -8.65 -12.04 -27.61
N SER A 454 -9.80 -12.65 -27.31
CA SER A 454 -11.12 -12.17 -27.73
C SER A 454 -11.67 -11.02 -26.89
N PHE A 455 -11.31 -10.95 -25.60
CA PHE A 455 -11.91 -10.00 -24.66
C PHE A 455 -10.90 -9.07 -23.96
N ALA A 456 -9.73 -8.85 -24.58
CA ALA A 456 -8.72 -7.93 -24.07
C ALA A 456 -9.37 -6.59 -23.65
N PRO A 457 -9.26 -6.18 -22.38
CA PRO A 457 -9.93 -4.97 -21.90
C PRO A 457 -9.34 -3.71 -22.55
N ASP A 458 -10.09 -2.61 -22.67
CA ASP A 458 -9.45 -1.31 -22.94
C ASP A 458 -8.58 -0.86 -21.75
N LEU A 459 -7.53 -0.09 -22.01
CA LEU A 459 -6.63 0.41 -20.97
C LEU A 459 -7.09 1.81 -20.52
N ASP A 460 -7.26 2.02 -19.21
CA ASP A 460 -7.53 3.36 -18.67
C ASP A 460 -6.26 4.23 -18.76
N GLU A 461 -6.30 5.27 -19.59
CA GLU A 461 -5.16 6.17 -19.81
C GLU A 461 -4.74 6.93 -18.55
N SER A 462 -5.66 7.17 -17.61
CA SER A 462 -5.38 7.89 -16.36
C SER A 462 -4.45 7.13 -15.41
N LEU A 463 -4.33 5.81 -15.60
CA LEU A 463 -3.49 4.93 -14.79
C LEU A 463 -2.14 4.61 -15.44
N ARG A 464 -1.87 5.14 -16.65
CA ARG A 464 -0.57 4.98 -17.30
C ARG A 464 0.52 5.68 -16.52
N ALA A 465 1.74 5.11 -16.59
CA ALA A 465 2.91 5.72 -15.98
C ALA A 465 3.07 7.16 -16.47
N SER A 466 2.96 8.12 -15.56
CA SER A 466 3.14 9.53 -15.88
C SER A 466 4.63 9.88 -15.83
N GLU A 467 5.16 10.44 -16.90
CA GLU A 467 6.52 10.97 -16.88
C GLU A 467 6.57 12.19 -15.95
N PRO A 468 7.57 12.26 -15.04
CA PRO A 468 7.76 13.44 -14.21
C PRO A 468 8.00 14.67 -15.08
N SER A 469 7.39 15.80 -14.70
CA SER A 469 7.64 17.07 -15.39
C SER A 469 9.09 17.53 -15.22
N GLU A 470 9.56 18.38 -16.14
CA GLU A 470 10.93 18.93 -16.06
C GLU A 470 11.16 19.73 -14.77
N GLU A 471 10.12 20.43 -14.28
CA GLU A 471 10.16 21.17 -13.02
C GLU A 471 10.29 20.27 -11.79
N GLU A 472 9.56 19.16 -11.78
CA GLU A 472 9.68 18.13 -10.74
C GLU A 472 11.08 17.50 -10.76
N GLY A 473 11.62 17.21 -11.96
CA GLY A 473 12.99 16.73 -12.13
C GLY A 473 14.04 17.71 -11.56
N LYS A 474 13.90 19.00 -11.86
CA LYS A 474 14.76 20.06 -11.29
C LYS A 474 14.63 20.13 -9.77
N SER A 475 13.42 20.03 -9.23
CA SER A 475 13.15 20.10 -7.79
C SER A 475 13.69 18.88 -7.04
N ALA A 476 13.46 17.67 -7.55
CA ALA A 476 14.03 16.44 -7.01
C ALA A 476 15.57 16.48 -7.00
N CYS A 477 16.18 17.01 -8.06
CA CYS A 477 17.64 17.19 -8.11
C CYS A 477 18.13 18.17 -7.03
N LYS A 478 17.42 19.27 -6.77
CA LYS A 478 17.73 20.21 -5.68
C LYS A 478 17.66 19.51 -4.32
N VAL A 479 16.58 18.77 -4.04
CA VAL A 479 16.39 18.02 -2.79
C VAL A 479 17.48 16.97 -2.62
N GLN A 480 17.76 16.17 -3.65
CA GLN A 480 18.80 15.14 -3.61
C GLN A 480 20.18 15.74 -3.37
N LYS A 481 20.52 16.87 -4.02
CA LYS A 481 21.77 17.60 -3.77
C LYS A 481 21.85 18.12 -2.34
N ALA A 482 20.77 18.68 -1.81
CA ALA A 482 20.70 19.16 -0.44
C ALA A 482 20.87 18.02 0.58
N TYR A 483 20.18 16.90 0.36
CA TYR A 483 20.29 15.71 1.21
C TYR A 483 21.69 15.10 1.18
N ARG A 484 22.27 14.90 -0.01
CA ARG A 484 23.66 14.43 -0.15
C ARG A 484 24.65 15.36 0.55
N ARG A 485 24.45 16.68 0.45
CA ARG A 485 25.27 17.68 1.15
C ARG A 485 25.10 17.57 2.67
N TYR A 486 23.88 17.39 3.16
CA TYR A 486 23.61 17.17 4.58
C TYR A 486 24.27 15.89 5.10
N VAL A 487 24.12 14.76 4.39
CA VAL A 487 24.75 13.48 4.76
C VAL A 487 26.27 13.62 4.82
N ARG A 488 26.90 14.25 3.82
CA ARG A 488 28.35 14.54 3.83
C ARG A 488 28.76 15.43 5.00
N ARG A 489 27.99 16.47 5.33
CA ARG A 489 28.26 17.33 6.49
C ARG A 489 28.13 16.56 7.81
N ARG A 490 27.17 15.63 7.91
CA ARG A 490 26.96 14.81 9.11
C ARG A 490 28.09 13.80 9.32
N SER A 491 28.57 13.14 8.26
CA SER A 491 29.72 12.24 8.36
C SER A 491 30.99 13.01 8.73
N SER A 492 31.22 14.19 8.14
CA SER A 492 32.35 15.05 8.51
C SER A 492 32.27 15.59 9.94
N ARG A 493 31.07 15.87 10.49
CA ARG A 493 30.91 16.33 11.89
C ARG A 493 31.34 15.30 12.93
N ALA A 494 31.07 14.01 12.71
CA ALA A 494 31.50 12.96 13.62
C ALA A 494 33.04 12.82 13.61
N VAL A 495 33.66 12.90 12.43
CA VAL A 495 35.13 12.94 12.30
C VAL A 495 35.72 14.17 12.98
N ASN A 496 35.11 15.34 12.79
CA ASN A 496 35.56 16.57 13.43
C ASN A 496 35.43 16.52 14.96
N ALA A 497 34.38 15.91 15.50
CA ALA A 497 34.21 15.79 16.95
C ALA A 497 35.28 14.88 17.61
N GLU A 498 35.70 13.80 16.93
CA GLU A 498 36.82 12.96 17.37
C GLU A 498 38.16 13.73 17.32
N ILE A 499 38.39 14.48 16.23
CA ILE A 499 39.57 15.34 16.08
C ILE A 499 39.57 16.43 17.17
N ASP A 500 38.43 17.07 17.43
CA ASP A 500 38.27 18.12 18.45
C ASP A 500 38.54 17.57 19.87
N ALA A 501 38.11 16.35 20.17
CA ALA A 501 38.38 15.71 21.46
C ALA A 501 39.89 15.47 21.68
N ILE A 502 40.59 14.95 20.66
CA ILE A 502 42.04 14.74 20.73
C ILE A 502 42.79 16.07 20.74
N PHE A 503 42.33 17.06 19.97
CA PHE A 503 42.85 18.42 20.00
C PHE A 503 42.76 19.03 21.40
N MET A 504 41.62 18.89 22.08
CA MET A 504 41.44 19.37 23.45
C MET A 504 42.37 18.66 24.44
N ALA A 505 42.66 17.37 24.23
CA ALA A 505 43.64 16.63 25.03
C ALA A 505 45.07 17.16 24.79
N CYS A 506 45.46 17.39 23.53
CA CYS A 506 46.74 18.04 23.20
C CYS A 506 46.83 19.44 23.81
N LEU A 507 45.76 20.24 23.71
CA LEU A 507 45.72 21.61 24.24
C LEU A 507 45.92 21.63 25.75
N LYS A 508 45.24 20.74 26.49
CA LYS A 508 45.38 20.61 27.93
C LYS A 508 46.83 20.31 28.34
N GLU A 509 47.51 19.42 27.61
CA GLU A 509 48.92 19.07 27.87
C GLU A 509 49.88 20.23 27.57
N THR A 510 49.58 21.05 26.56
CA THR A 510 50.37 22.26 26.29
C THR A 510 50.16 23.36 27.34
N GLN A 511 49.02 23.36 28.03
CA GLN A 511 48.69 24.33 29.09
C GLN A 511 49.22 23.92 30.47
N SER A 512 49.35 22.61 30.75
CA SER A 512 49.85 22.10 32.03
C SER A 512 51.38 22.08 32.15
N SER A 513 52.08 22.22 31.04
CA SER A 513 53.53 22.05 30.94
C SER A 513 54.20 23.36 30.44
N GLU A 514 55.50 23.57 30.70
CA GLU A 514 56.26 24.75 30.22
C GLU A 514 56.54 24.69 28.70
N TRP A 515 55.48 24.75 27.89
CA TRP A 515 55.58 24.79 26.43
C TRP A 515 55.88 26.21 25.95
N ARG A 516 57.11 26.44 25.49
CA ARG A 516 57.42 27.65 24.70
C ARG A 516 56.81 27.50 23.31
N GLN A 517 56.14 28.55 22.80
CA GLN A 517 55.59 28.58 21.44
C GLN A 517 56.70 28.31 20.41
N GLY A 518 56.63 27.18 19.71
CA GLY A 518 57.67 26.73 18.77
C GLY A 518 57.10 25.91 17.62
N TYR A 519 57.94 25.55 16.64
CA TYR A 519 57.46 24.81 15.46
C TYR A 519 56.85 23.44 15.82
N TYR A 520 57.39 22.76 16.84
CA TYR A 520 56.85 21.50 17.35
C TYR A 520 55.43 21.65 17.90
N SER A 521 55.11 22.76 18.61
CA SER A 521 53.76 22.97 19.14
C SER A 521 52.71 23.15 18.03
N LEU A 522 53.10 23.69 16.88
CA LEU A 522 52.23 23.77 15.70
C LEU A 522 51.93 22.37 15.11
N LEU A 523 52.93 21.48 15.09
CA LEU A 523 52.74 20.09 14.66
C LEU A 523 51.90 19.27 15.65
N PHE A 524 52.10 19.52 16.95
CA PHE A 524 51.42 18.85 18.04
C PHE A 524 49.93 19.24 18.17
N LEU A 525 49.60 20.52 17.94
CA LEU A 525 48.22 21.02 18.04
C LEU A 525 47.44 20.95 16.73
N GLY A 526 48.07 20.81 15.56
CA GLY A 526 47.35 20.74 14.29
C GLY A 526 47.40 19.34 13.67
N PRO A 527 48.50 18.97 13.01
CA PRO A 527 48.67 17.68 12.33
C PRO A 527 48.51 16.41 13.19
N LEU A 528 48.96 16.43 14.46
CA LEU A 528 48.97 15.23 15.31
C LEU A 528 47.56 14.71 15.66
N PRO A 529 46.57 15.54 16.03
CA PRO A 529 45.17 15.10 16.20
C PRO A 529 44.62 14.33 14.99
N HIS A 530 44.87 14.80 13.76
CA HIS A 530 44.45 14.09 12.55
C HIS A 530 45.13 12.72 12.41
N LEU A 531 46.42 12.62 12.72
CA LEU A 531 47.17 11.37 12.69
C LEU A 531 46.61 10.35 13.71
N LEU A 532 46.29 10.81 14.92
CA LEU A 532 45.79 9.96 15.99
C LEU A 532 44.39 9.41 15.69
N VAL A 533 43.48 10.22 15.14
CA VAL A 533 42.17 9.72 14.70
C VAL A 533 42.31 8.65 13.61
N CYS A 534 43.21 8.84 12.63
CA CYS A 534 43.48 7.82 11.62
C CYS A 534 44.02 6.52 12.25
N LEU A 535 44.90 6.62 13.23
CA LEU A 535 45.48 5.48 13.93
C LEU A 535 44.44 4.73 14.78
N GLU A 536 43.59 5.42 15.54
CA GLU A 536 42.53 4.81 16.35
C GLU A 536 41.50 4.08 15.47
N ARG A 537 41.13 4.66 14.32
CA ARG A 537 40.24 4.01 13.35
C ARG A 537 40.90 2.81 12.66
N GLY A 538 42.19 2.90 12.32
CA GLY A 538 42.95 1.76 11.80
C GLY A 538 43.01 0.60 12.79
N ILE A 539 43.21 0.88 14.09
CA ILE A 539 43.15 -0.12 15.17
C ILE A 539 41.76 -0.75 15.27
N ALA A 540 40.69 0.05 15.20
CA ALA A 540 39.32 -0.45 15.23
C ALA A 540 39.01 -1.38 14.04
N LEU A 541 39.48 -1.04 12.84
CA LEU A 541 39.33 -1.91 11.65
C LEU A 541 40.12 -3.22 11.77
N THR A 542 41.31 -3.18 12.34
CA THR A 542 42.08 -4.41 12.62
C THR A 542 41.38 -5.27 13.68
N HIS A 543 40.71 -4.67 14.66
CA HIS A 543 39.85 -5.38 15.63
C HIS A 543 38.65 -6.08 14.96
N THR A 544 37.94 -5.40 14.03
CA THR A 544 36.81 -6.01 13.34
C THR A 544 37.26 -7.14 12.40
N ALA A 545 38.39 -6.96 11.70
CA ALA A 545 39.01 -8.02 10.92
C ALA A 545 39.36 -9.24 11.78
N LYS A 546 39.96 -9.05 12.96
CA LYS A 546 40.24 -10.13 13.92
C LYS A 546 38.98 -10.88 14.35
N ALA A 547 37.90 -10.15 14.63
CA ALA A 547 36.62 -10.75 15.02
C ALA A 547 36.00 -11.57 13.87
N LYS A 548 36.08 -11.07 12.63
CA LYS A 548 35.63 -11.77 11.43
C LYS A 548 36.43 -13.04 11.18
N THR A 549 37.77 -12.97 11.23
CA THR A 549 38.65 -14.14 11.08
C THR A 549 38.40 -15.18 12.18
N LYS A 550 38.15 -14.75 13.43
CA LYS A 550 37.75 -15.66 14.53
C LYS A 550 36.41 -16.36 14.23
N GLY A 551 35.44 -15.64 13.68
CA GLY A 551 34.14 -16.21 13.32
C GLY A 551 34.21 -17.22 12.16
N LEU A 552 35.11 -17.00 11.20
CA LEU A 552 35.37 -17.92 10.08
C LEU A 552 36.15 -19.16 10.54
N LEU A 553 37.12 -19.00 11.43
CA LEU A 553 37.92 -20.09 11.98
C LEU A 553 37.08 -21.09 12.79
N ASN A 554 35.95 -20.65 13.35
CA ASN A 554 35.00 -21.53 14.05
C ASN A 554 34.05 -22.30 13.10
N LYS A 555 34.07 -22.04 11.78
CA LYS A 555 33.09 -22.55 10.81
C LYS A 555 33.69 -23.34 9.63
N GLU A 556 34.99 -23.25 9.37
CA GLU A 556 35.64 -23.80 8.17
C GLU A 556 36.31 -25.18 8.40
N SER A 557 36.56 -25.92 7.30
CA SER A 557 37.17 -27.26 7.29
C SER A 557 38.69 -27.26 7.47
N HIS A 558 39.27 -28.41 7.83
CA HIS A 558 40.67 -28.56 8.29
C HIS A 558 41.76 -27.92 7.40
N GLU A 559 41.60 -27.91 6.07
CA GLU A 559 42.62 -27.35 5.15
C GLU A 559 42.73 -25.82 5.18
N ARG A 560 41.66 -25.10 5.53
CA ARG A 560 41.68 -23.62 5.61
C ARG A 560 41.99 -23.11 7.02
N LEU A 561 42.03 -23.99 8.02
CA LEU A 561 42.30 -23.60 9.41
C LEU A 561 43.74 -23.12 9.61
N GLU A 562 44.72 -23.72 8.92
CA GLU A 562 46.11 -23.29 9.01
C GLU A 562 46.30 -21.88 8.41
N GLU A 563 45.72 -21.62 7.25
CA GLU A 563 45.77 -20.31 6.59
C GLU A 563 45.04 -19.23 7.39
N LEU A 564 43.84 -19.54 7.91
CA LEU A 564 43.11 -18.62 8.80
C LEU A 564 43.83 -18.41 10.14
N GLY A 565 44.55 -19.42 10.62
CA GLY A 565 45.42 -19.33 11.80
C GLY A 565 46.61 -18.39 11.59
N ARG A 566 47.24 -18.46 10.42
CA ARG A 566 48.31 -17.55 10.00
C ARG A 566 47.80 -16.11 9.89
N GLN A 567 46.70 -15.90 9.17
CA GLN A 567 46.07 -14.58 9.03
C GLN A 567 45.65 -13.99 10.38
N ARG A 568 45.14 -14.80 11.30
CA ARG A 568 44.81 -14.35 12.66
C ARG A 568 46.06 -13.91 13.43
N SER A 569 47.17 -14.60 13.26
CA SER A 569 48.45 -14.27 13.93
C SER A 569 49.03 -12.98 13.37
N GLU A 570 48.97 -12.78 12.05
CA GLU A 570 49.36 -11.54 11.38
C GLU A 570 48.49 -10.35 11.82
N ILE A 571 47.16 -10.51 11.84
CA ILE A 571 46.23 -9.48 12.34
C ILE A 571 46.50 -9.17 13.83
N ALA A 572 46.83 -10.17 14.64
CA ALA A 572 47.15 -9.96 16.05
C ALA A 572 48.50 -9.23 16.25
N ALA A 573 49.49 -9.49 15.40
CA ALA A 573 50.77 -8.77 15.41
C ALA A 573 50.57 -7.31 14.98
N LEU A 574 49.84 -7.08 13.89
CA LEU A 574 49.50 -5.74 13.40
C LEU A 574 48.72 -4.94 14.45
N LEU A 575 47.81 -5.58 15.19
CA LEU A 575 47.08 -4.93 16.26
C LEU A 575 47.99 -4.48 17.42
N LYS A 576 48.97 -5.30 17.79
CA LYS A 576 49.97 -4.94 18.82
C LYS A 576 50.81 -3.76 18.37
N GLU A 577 51.20 -3.73 17.10
CA GLU A 577 51.93 -2.64 16.47
C GLU A 577 51.12 -1.33 16.51
N GLY A 578 49.85 -1.35 16.08
CA GLY A 578 48.98 -0.18 16.15
C GLY A 578 48.79 0.36 17.58
N VAL A 579 48.56 -0.52 18.56
CA VAL A 579 48.43 -0.12 19.98
C VAL A 579 49.74 0.47 20.54
N LYS A 580 50.89 -0.06 20.13
CA LYS A 580 52.21 0.48 20.49
C LYS A 580 52.39 1.89 19.94
N LEU A 581 52.11 2.09 18.65
CA LEU A 581 52.18 3.40 17.99
C LEU A 581 51.23 4.41 18.66
N ARG A 582 50.03 3.97 19.05
CA ARG A 582 49.04 4.83 19.73
C ARG A 582 49.54 5.29 21.09
N LYS A 583 50.17 4.42 21.88
CA LYS A 583 50.79 4.79 23.17
C LYS A 583 52.02 5.68 23.01
N GLN A 584 52.76 5.54 21.92
CA GLN A 584 53.93 6.37 21.65
C GLN A 584 53.54 7.80 21.25
N LEU A 585 52.45 7.94 20.51
CA LEU A 585 51.96 9.21 19.95
C LEU A 585 50.81 9.86 20.75
N GLU A 586 50.36 9.24 21.84
CA GLU A 586 49.28 9.81 22.65
C GLU A 586 49.69 11.18 23.23
N PRO A 587 48.74 12.12 23.42
CA PRO A 587 49.08 13.48 23.85
C PRO A 587 49.90 13.56 25.14
N SER A 588 49.68 12.62 26.08
CA SER A 588 50.40 12.50 27.37
C SER A 588 51.72 11.72 27.28
N SER A 589 52.13 11.27 26.10
CA SER A 589 53.34 10.46 25.93
C SER A 589 54.60 11.27 26.25
N PRO A 590 55.57 10.71 27.00
CA PRO A 590 56.82 11.39 27.30
C PRO A 590 57.67 11.67 26.04
N ALA A 591 57.37 11.00 24.91
CA ALA A 591 58.00 11.27 23.62
C ALA A 591 57.83 12.73 23.17
N HIS A 592 56.75 13.40 23.59
CA HIS A 592 56.48 14.79 23.22
C HIS A 592 57.24 15.81 24.09
N HIS A 593 57.70 15.42 25.29
CA HIS A 593 58.50 16.30 26.15
C HIS A 593 59.90 16.58 25.58
N ALA A 594 60.49 15.62 24.87
CA ALA A 594 61.78 15.77 24.20
C ALA A 594 61.72 16.68 22.95
N ARG A 595 60.52 16.93 22.40
CA ARG A 595 60.27 17.81 21.22
C ARG A 595 61.10 17.46 19.99
N ASP A 596 61.45 16.19 19.85
CA ASP A 596 62.24 15.67 18.73
C ASP A 596 61.35 15.52 17.48
N ILE A 597 61.61 16.36 16.47
CA ILE A 597 60.87 16.39 15.21
C ILE A 597 61.19 15.14 14.37
N ASP A 598 62.42 14.64 14.42
CA ASP A 598 62.82 13.51 13.58
C ASP A 598 62.29 12.19 14.17
N ALA A 599 62.23 12.08 15.51
CA ALA A 599 61.49 11.01 16.16
C ALA A 599 59.98 11.02 15.80
N LEU A 600 59.37 12.21 15.73
CA LEU A 600 57.96 12.33 15.30
C LEU A 600 57.77 11.95 13.82
N LYS A 601 58.69 12.34 12.93
CA LYS A 601 58.66 11.93 11.52
C LYS A 601 58.79 10.42 11.37
N HIS A 602 59.68 9.78 12.13
CA HIS A 602 59.82 8.32 12.15
C HIS A 602 58.53 7.65 12.61
N ALA A 603 57.92 8.12 13.70
CA ALA A 603 56.65 7.57 14.17
C ALA A 603 55.51 7.73 13.14
N VAL A 604 55.46 8.85 12.41
CA VAL A 604 54.50 9.05 11.30
C VAL A 604 54.75 8.10 10.13
N MET A 605 56.00 7.77 9.84
CA MET A 605 56.37 6.76 8.83
C MET A 605 55.95 5.35 9.25
N GLU A 606 56.12 4.99 10.53
CA GLU A 606 55.62 3.71 11.06
C GLU A 606 54.09 3.64 11.01
N VAL A 607 53.37 4.74 11.30
CA VAL A 607 51.92 4.81 11.11
C VAL A 607 51.52 4.63 9.64
N LYS A 608 52.30 5.15 8.68
CA LYS A 608 52.07 4.92 7.25
C LYS A 608 52.14 3.44 6.89
N GLU A 609 53.17 2.75 7.36
CA GLU A 609 53.38 1.32 7.11
C GLU A 609 52.28 0.47 7.77
N PHE A 610 51.90 0.80 9.01
CA PHE A 610 50.77 0.19 9.69
C PHE A 610 49.49 0.33 8.86
N MET A 611 49.18 1.55 8.39
CA MET A 611 47.98 1.80 7.60
C MET A 611 48.01 1.02 6.27
N GLN A 612 49.14 0.92 5.58
CA GLN A 612 49.21 0.12 4.34
C GLN A 612 48.91 -1.37 4.53
N ARG A 613 49.07 -1.89 5.76
CA ARG A 613 48.82 -3.30 6.12
C ARG A 613 47.41 -3.56 6.66
N VAL A 614 46.58 -2.53 6.86
CA VAL A 614 45.20 -2.72 7.37
C VAL A 614 44.31 -3.31 6.27
N PRO A 615 43.56 -4.39 6.54
CA PRO A 615 42.84 -5.18 5.51
C PRO A 615 41.54 -4.55 4.95
N ALA A 616 41.27 -3.26 5.15
CA ALA A 616 40.02 -2.60 4.74
C ALA A 616 40.24 -1.37 3.84
N ASN A 617 39.25 -1.03 3.00
CA ASN A 617 39.34 0.10 2.07
C ASN A 617 39.30 1.44 2.81
N MET A 618 40.38 2.23 2.75
CA MET A 618 40.62 3.40 3.61
C MET A 618 40.41 4.76 2.92
N GLN A 619 39.61 4.81 1.86
CA GLN A 619 39.36 6.04 1.08
C GLN A 619 38.91 7.21 1.96
N ASP A 620 38.10 6.96 2.99
CA ASP A 620 37.57 8.01 3.87
C ASP A 620 38.63 8.59 4.83
N MET A 621 39.66 7.82 5.22
CA MET A 621 40.72 8.25 6.15
C MET A 621 41.98 8.77 5.45
N GLN A 622 42.11 8.49 4.15
CA GLN A 622 43.29 8.85 3.37
C GLN A 622 43.46 10.36 3.27
N SER A 623 42.38 11.14 3.28
CA SER A 623 42.45 12.60 3.24
C SER A 623 43.05 13.19 4.53
N ASP A 624 42.58 12.78 5.70
CA ASP A 624 43.08 13.23 7.02
C ASP A 624 44.52 12.77 7.28
N PHE A 625 44.84 11.52 6.92
CA PHE A 625 46.22 11.01 7.01
C PHE A 625 47.18 11.81 6.12
N GLN A 626 46.75 12.18 4.91
CA GLN A 626 47.56 12.99 4.00
C GLN A 626 47.79 14.41 4.52
N VAL A 627 46.84 14.99 5.27
CA VAL A 627 47.03 16.29 5.94
C VAL A 627 48.14 16.17 6.98
N ALA A 628 48.10 15.15 7.85
CA ALA A 628 49.12 14.94 8.87
C ALA A 628 50.50 14.60 8.28
N TYR A 629 50.53 13.67 7.31
CA TYR A 629 51.75 13.22 6.65
C TYR A 629 52.47 14.36 5.93
N LYS A 630 51.74 15.16 5.15
CA LYS A 630 52.33 16.31 4.43
C LYS A 630 52.79 17.41 5.37
N ALA A 631 52.13 17.60 6.52
CA ALA A 631 52.50 18.67 7.45
C ALA A 631 53.71 18.31 8.32
N ILE A 632 53.88 17.03 8.68
CA ILE A 632 54.95 16.58 9.58
C ILE A 632 56.19 16.10 8.80
N VAL A 633 56.00 15.36 7.69
CA VAL A 633 57.09 14.69 6.97
C VAL A 633 57.57 15.47 5.76
N ALA A 634 56.69 16.19 5.04
CA ALA A 634 57.11 16.95 3.87
C ALA A 634 57.68 18.31 4.28
N GLU A 635 58.97 18.56 3.99
CA GLU A 635 59.58 19.87 4.20
C GLU A 635 58.88 20.94 3.34
N LYS A 636 58.24 21.92 3.99
CA LYS A 636 57.73 23.11 3.30
C LYS A 636 58.93 23.94 2.80
N LYS A 637 59.28 23.82 1.52
CA LYS A 637 60.02 24.87 0.82
C LYS A 637 59.20 26.16 0.91
N ARG A 638 59.66 27.13 1.70
CA ARG A 638 59.05 28.46 1.76
C ARG A 638 59.16 29.09 0.38
N LYS A 639 58.03 29.23 -0.34
CA LYS A 639 57.98 30.17 -1.45
C LYS A 639 58.21 31.57 -0.88
N PRO A 640 59.14 32.38 -1.42
CA PRO A 640 59.33 33.74 -0.96
C PRO A 640 58.02 34.51 -1.10
N LYS A 641 57.58 35.16 -0.03
CA LYS A 641 56.44 36.09 -0.07
C LYS A 641 56.86 37.28 -0.93
N GLU A 642 56.27 37.45 -2.10
CA GLU A 642 56.25 38.74 -2.77
C GLU A 642 55.55 39.74 -1.84
N ARG A 643 56.25 40.85 -1.54
CA ARG A 643 55.66 41.96 -0.79
C ARG A 643 54.58 42.59 -1.68
N PRO A 644 53.38 42.88 -1.16
CA PRO A 644 52.39 43.63 -1.92
C PRO A 644 52.96 45.02 -2.23
N VAL A 645 52.97 45.39 -3.50
CA VAL A 645 53.33 46.73 -3.95
C VAL A 645 52.28 47.71 -3.42
N LEU A 646 52.73 48.67 -2.64
CA LEU A 646 51.92 49.79 -2.16
C LEU A 646 51.54 50.62 -3.39
N ASN A 647 50.28 50.61 -3.78
CA ASN A 647 49.78 51.42 -4.88
C ASN A 647 49.64 52.87 -4.35
N VAL A 648 50.61 53.72 -4.71
CA VAL A 648 50.63 55.15 -4.38
C VAL A 648 50.59 55.92 -5.70
N GLU A 649 49.44 55.89 -6.37
CA GLU A 649 49.10 56.92 -7.33
C GLU A 649 47.66 57.35 -7.01
N ASP A 650 47.61 58.35 -6.13
CA ASP A 650 46.44 59.18 -5.89
C ASP A 650 46.04 59.89 -7.19
N VAL A 651 44.74 59.83 -7.47
CA VAL A 651 43.88 60.91 -7.97
C VAL A 651 44.59 62.08 -8.64
N ASP A 652 44.32 62.27 -9.94
CA ASP A 652 44.26 63.62 -10.50
C ASP A 652 42.90 63.86 -11.15
N TYR A 653 42.32 64.99 -10.76
CA TYR A 653 41.07 65.58 -11.23
C TYR A 653 41.28 66.27 -12.59
N SER A 654 40.17 66.71 -13.21
CA SER A 654 40.01 67.61 -14.39
C SER A 654 39.96 66.90 -15.75
N GLU A 655 39.06 67.20 -16.69
CA GLU A 655 38.13 68.32 -16.88
C GLU A 655 37.10 67.98 -17.98
N ILE A 656 35.85 68.46 -17.77
CA ILE A 656 34.80 68.89 -18.72
C ILE A 656 34.26 67.90 -19.77
#